data_AF-F1YFV4-F1
#
_entry.id   AF-F1YFV4-F1
#
_cell.length_a   1.000
_cell.length_b   1.000
_cell.length_c   1.000
_cell.angle_alpha   90.00
_cell.angle_beta   90.00
_cell.angle_gamma   90.00
#
_symmetry.space_group_name_H-M   'P 1'
#
loop_
_entity.id
_entity.type
_entity.pdbx_description
1 polymer ?
#
loop_
_entity_poly.entity_id
_entity_poly.type
_entity_poly.pdbx_seq_one_letter_code
_entity_poly.pdbx_strand_id
1 'polypeptide(L)'
;MEQWITTSEAAARLGVKRGTLYSYVSRGVLTSRRMPGQNESLFDRTQIDSLAAAKHDGRRSGDRLLRFRAVASGVSAIRDDRLYLRGRDIEELCADMDFADVAQLVLDSSEARPVPDVDTTVVHGVSIERRIPLTVALVAAADPLRADLSDVGARVLGLLPHLAAAVPEIDFAHRWVDLLATVLIDNGLAASTTAARVAASARAGIFDALLAGYAALAGPLHGGAPATARALLDAVVGGAAVDRALADAVVGGLVPGFGHVIYSGPDPRAQIVLDRVRAERPRSSALAAAEAVEQRVGRPMNIDFAGAVVTHELGLPARSGEVLFVGSRRAFREPPPAASSLCGGGVRRGPAALARQSDGLSCSAAAVRTLSSRRSPRTTTRHLIGGASGAFTVGPRSRAQAAHSVCWVRADDDKSGRTVLPAAEREDVIEPGMRSPFRFDQHRVHRAVGAVVGLLGAAAGDDAGDDAGSLRTAPELDGALVAVIDPVDADDLAQALIREFASPPSSERLTAFIAAIPAAPRVRWPEPRTSAPRFDVRQVADVEALAHWLNLDLGELEWFAARGRWSRRTAEPLRHYRVKRIVKRDGGFRIIEAPKERLATVQRKVLDEILVHVPPHPSAHGFMRGRSVESFGSRHALHDVVVRVDLRRCFEHVTYPRVKAVFSAIGYAPAVASYLACLCTTSRAIEDRHRVDFDHAVLLRERHLPQGAPTSPALLNLVLRRLDYRVAGYAARHGVTYTRYGDDLAFSGDDVDVGGLLWFIERVVKAEGFAVHRDKVRVMRDHQRQQLGGLVVNRGPRSCRSDYDALKALLHNAIRDGAESQNRDDRPDFRSYVYGRIGWVSTGSARRGEKLRTMAAQVDWHR
;
A
#
# COMPACT_ATOMS: atom_id res chain seq x y z
N MET A 1 -42.92 -10.59 20.96
CA MET A 1 -41.80 -11.18 21.72
C MET A 1 -41.25 -10.11 22.64
N GLU A 2 -41.19 -10.36 23.95
CA GLU A 2 -40.91 -9.35 24.98
C GLU A 2 -39.52 -8.68 24.83
N GLN A 3 -39.52 -7.34 24.80
CA GLN A 3 -38.36 -6.47 24.54
C GLN A 3 -37.39 -6.36 25.73
N TRP A 4 -37.84 -6.74 26.93
CA TRP A 4 -37.11 -6.60 28.18
C TRP A 4 -36.90 -7.95 28.84
N ILE A 5 -35.66 -8.24 29.25
CA ILE A 5 -35.28 -9.51 29.90
C ILE A 5 -34.68 -9.26 31.27
N THR A 6 -34.78 -10.25 32.16
CA THR A 6 -34.30 -10.13 33.54
C THR A 6 -32.78 -10.03 33.63
N THR A 7 -32.25 -9.50 34.75
CA THR A 7 -30.80 -9.47 35.02
C THR A 7 -30.19 -10.87 34.90
N SER A 8 -30.91 -11.89 35.38
CA SER A 8 -30.50 -13.29 35.31
C SER A 8 -30.38 -13.81 33.88
N GLU A 9 -31.39 -13.58 33.05
CA GLU A 9 -31.38 -13.99 31.64
C GLU A 9 -30.33 -13.24 30.83
N ALA A 10 -30.20 -11.93 31.04
CA ALA A 10 -29.18 -11.11 30.39
C ALA A 10 -27.76 -11.59 30.70
N ALA A 11 -27.50 -11.99 31.96
CA ALA A 11 -26.21 -12.49 32.40
C ALA A 11 -25.90 -13.87 31.78
N ALA A 12 -26.90 -14.75 31.76
CA ALA A 12 -26.80 -16.08 31.16
C ALA A 12 -26.52 -15.99 29.65
N ARG A 13 -27.26 -15.15 28.92
CA ARG A 13 -27.10 -14.94 27.47
C ARG A 13 -25.72 -14.41 27.09
N LEU A 14 -25.15 -13.52 27.89
CA LEU A 14 -23.79 -12.99 27.66
C LEU A 14 -22.68 -13.89 28.20
N GLY A 15 -22.99 -14.88 29.03
CA GLY A 15 -22.01 -15.68 29.77
C GLY A 15 -21.12 -14.81 30.65
N VAL A 16 -21.71 -13.92 31.45
CA VAL A 16 -21.01 -13.03 32.41
C VAL A 16 -21.71 -13.05 33.77
N LYS A 17 -21.02 -12.62 34.84
CA LYS A 17 -21.63 -12.50 36.18
C LYS A 17 -22.61 -11.32 36.22
N ARG A 18 -23.66 -11.39 37.06
CA ARG A 18 -24.65 -10.30 37.22
C ARG A 18 -24.00 -8.93 37.51
N GLY A 19 -22.94 -8.89 38.33
CA GLY A 19 -22.20 -7.65 38.62
C GLY A 19 -21.53 -7.02 37.38
N THR A 20 -21.18 -7.82 36.37
CA THR A 20 -20.59 -7.34 35.12
C THR A 20 -21.62 -6.63 34.24
N LEU A 21 -22.90 -7.01 34.30
CA LEU A 21 -23.98 -6.29 33.58
C LEU A 21 -24.08 -4.84 34.04
N TYR A 22 -24.07 -4.59 35.36
CA TYR A 22 -24.13 -3.23 35.89
C TYR A 22 -22.90 -2.40 35.53
N SER A 23 -21.75 -3.03 35.27
CA SER A 23 -20.57 -2.35 34.70
C SER A 23 -20.76 -1.93 33.24
N TYR A 24 -21.56 -2.68 32.47
CA TYR A 24 -21.94 -2.27 31.12
C TYR A 24 -22.95 -1.12 31.15
N VAL A 25 -23.87 -1.12 32.13
CA VAL A 25 -24.79 0.01 32.35
C VAL A 25 -24.03 1.28 32.74
N SER A 26 -23.11 1.20 33.70
CA SER A 26 -22.33 2.38 34.13
C SER A 26 -21.41 2.94 33.05
N ARG A 27 -21.05 2.12 32.06
CA ARG A 27 -20.27 2.51 30.87
C ARG A 27 -21.14 2.94 29.69
N GLY A 28 -22.46 2.96 29.84
CA GLY A 28 -23.43 3.34 28.80
C GLY A 28 -23.56 2.33 27.66
N VAL A 29 -23.14 1.08 27.85
CA VAL A 29 -23.17 0.01 26.84
C VAL A 29 -24.52 -0.72 26.83
N LEU A 30 -25.19 -0.81 27.98
CA LEU A 30 -26.51 -1.43 28.13
C LEU A 30 -27.45 -0.47 28.87
N THR A 31 -28.72 -0.48 28.48
CA THR A 31 -29.80 0.23 29.17
C THR A 31 -30.46 -0.71 30.17
N SER A 32 -30.66 -0.23 31.41
CA SER A 32 -31.34 -0.96 32.48
C SER A 32 -32.55 -0.17 32.96
N ARG A 33 -33.69 -0.83 33.15
CA ARG A 33 -34.91 -0.27 33.77
C ARG A 33 -35.27 -1.06 35.01
N ARG A 34 -35.67 -0.39 36.08
CA ARG A 34 -36.20 -1.03 37.29
C ARG A 34 -37.73 -0.86 37.31
N MET A 35 -38.46 -1.96 37.40
CA MET A 35 -39.92 -1.95 37.56
C MET A 35 -40.28 -1.91 39.05
N PRO A 36 -41.29 -1.13 39.47
CA PRO A 36 -41.78 -1.17 40.85
C PRO A 36 -42.26 -2.59 41.22
N GLY A 37 -41.81 -3.12 42.36
CA GLY A 37 -42.21 -4.45 42.85
C GLY A 37 -41.38 -5.64 42.34
N GLN A 38 -40.40 -5.43 41.46
CA GLN A 38 -39.48 -6.49 41.02
C GLN A 38 -38.08 -6.34 41.65
N ASN A 39 -37.50 -7.47 42.06
CA ASN A 39 -36.19 -7.54 42.71
C ASN A 39 -35.00 -7.43 41.73
N GLU A 40 -35.21 -7.60 40.43
CA GLU A 40 -34.16 -7.54 39.41
C GLU A 40 -34.40 -6.38 38.43
N SER A 41 -33.30 -5.77 37.95
CA SER A 41 -33.37 -4.83 36.84
C SER A 41 -33.64 -5.57 35.53
N LEU A 42 -34.40 -4.93 34.64
CA LEU A 42 -34.67 -5.40 33.30
C LEU A 42 -33.71 -4.75 32.30
N PHE A 43 -33.29 -5.51 31.30
CA PHE A 43 -32.35 -5.11 30.26
C PHE A 43 -32.99 -5.24 28.88
N ASP A 44 -32.64 -4.34 27.97
CA ASP A 44 -33.13 -4.42 26.59
C ASP A 44 -32.52 -5.65 25.89
N ARG A 45 -33.39 -6.54 25.41
CA ARG A 45 -33.01 -7.81 24.78
C ARG A 45 -32.17 -7.60 23.53
N THR A 46 -32.45 -6.58 22.73
CA THR A 46 -31.74 -6.31 21.47
C THR A 46 -30.28 -5.90 21.70
N GLN A 47 -30.02 -5.14 22.77
CA GLN A 47 -28.68 -4.74 23.17
C GLN A 47 -27.88 -5.94 23.72
N ILE A 48 -28.55 -6.81 24.50
CA ILE A 48 -27.97 -8.04 25.02
C ILE A 48 -27.60 -9.00 23.88
N ASP A 49 -28.52 -9.23 22.95
CA ASP A 49 -28.31 -10.16 21.84
C ASP A 49 -27.23 -9.61 20.87
N SER A 50 -27.16 -8.29 20.65
CA SER A 50 -26.09 -7.64 19.88
C SER A 50 -24.70 -7.79 20.53
N LEU A 51 -24.64 -7.64 21.85
CA LEU A 51 -23.39 -7.79 22.60
C LEU A 51 -22.94 -9.25 22.68
N ALA A 52 -23.89 -10.20 22.72
CA ALA A 52 -23.62 -11.63 22.65
C ALA A 52 -23.09 -12.04 21.27
N ALA A 53 -23.70 -11.53 20.20
CA ALA A 53 -23.24 -11.75 18.81
C ALA A 53 -21.81 -11.24 18.60
N ALA A 54 -21.49 -10.04 19.11
CA ALA A 54 -20.14 -9.48 19.05
C ALA A 54 -19.08 -10.34 19.80
N LYS A 55 -19.49 -11.07 20.84
CA LYS A 55 -18.63 -12.00 21.60
C LYS A 55 -18.42 -13.33 20.86
N HIS A 56 -19.41 -13.79 20.09
CA HIS A 56 -19.33 -14.98 19.25
C HIS A 56 -18.44 -14.75 18.03
N ASP A 57 -18.53 -13.59 17.38
CA ASP A 57 -17.61 -13.20 16.30
C ASP A 57 -16.17 -13.03 16.79
N GLY A 58 -15.97 -12.60 18.04
CA GLY A 58 -14.65 -12.50 18.67
C GLY A 58 -13.93 -13.83 18.90
N ARG A 59 -14.59 -14.99 18.71
CA ARG A 59 -13.98 -16.33 18.83
C ARG A 59 -13.46 -16.89 17.49
N ARG A 60 -13.83 -16.29 16.35
CA ARG A 60 -13.23 -16.60 15.04
C ARG A 60 -12.24 -15.51 14.64
N SER A 61 -10.95 -15.83 14.76
CA SER A 61 -9.79 -15.07 14.27
C SER A 61 -9.38 -13.79 15.01
N GLY A 62 -8.09 -13.75 15.38
CA GLY A 62 -7.41 -12.72 16.18
C GLY A 62 -7.20 -11.35 15.51
N ASP A 63 -8.24 -10.76 14.92
CA ASP A 63 -8.13 -9.49 14.22
C ASP A 63 -8.44 -8.28 15.12
N ARG A 64 -7.42 -7.75 15.80
CA ARG A 64 -7.55 -6.52 16.63
C ARG A 64 -7.86 -5.26 15.82
N LEU A 65 -7.80 -5.26 14.48
CA LEU A 65 -8.31 -4.16 13.65
C LEU A 65 -9.84 -4.01 13.75
N LEU A 66 -10.55 -5.08 14.12
CA LEU A 66 -12.00 -5.05 14.33
C LEU A 66 -12.42 -4.45 15.68
N ARG A 67 -11.49 -4.14 16.60
CA ARG A 67 -11.86 -3.45 17.86
C ARG A 67 -12.32 -2.02 17.64
N PHE A 68 -11.91 -1.37 16.55
CA PHE A 68 -12.49 -0.08 16.12
C PHE A 68 -13.84 -0.24 15.43
N ARG A 69 -14.18 -1.45 14.95
CA ARG A 69 -15.49 -1.76 14.37
C ARG A 69 -16.57 -2.09 15.39
N ALA A 70 -16.19 -2.30 16.65
CA ALA A 70 -17.12 -2.58 17.77
C ALA A 70 -17.73 -1.29 18.37
N VAL A 71 -18.08 -0.31 17.54
CA VAL A 71 -18.97 0.78 17.96
C VAL A 71 -20.35 0.45 17.42
N ALA A 72 -21.32 0.24 18.31
CA ALA A 72 -22.71 0.06 17.91
C ALA A 72 -23.12 1.24 17.00
N SER A 73 -23.46 0.94 15.75
CA SER A 73 -24.01 1.89 14.80
C SER A 73 -25.48 1.60 14.67
N GLY A 74 -26.32 2.60 14.91
CA GLY A 74 -27.76 2.52 14.58
C GLY A 74 -28.05 2.80 13.11
N VAL A 75 -27.03 3.16 12.32
CA VAL A 75 -27.20 3.68 10.95
C VAL A 75 -27.15 2.57 9.92
N SER A 76 -26.15 1.70 9.99
CA SER A 76 -25.96 0.59 9.06
C SER A 76 -25.53 -0.68 9.78
N ALA A 77 -26.00 -1.81 9.27
CA ALA A 77 -25.60 -3.14 9.71
C ALA A 77 -25.38 -4.03 8.48
N ILE A 78 -24.37 -4.90 8.53
CA ILE A 78 -24.14 -5.91 7.51
C ILE A 78 -24.29 -7.27 8.18
N ARG A 79 -25.22 -8.08 7.70
CA ARG A 79 -25.55 -9.41 8.25
C ARG A 79 -25.86 -10.34 7.11
N ASP A 80 -25.30 -11.56 7.14
CA ASP A 80 -25.55 -12.59 6.13
C ASP A 80 -25.38 -12.09 4.68
N ASP A 81 -24.30 -11.35 4.42
CA ASP A 81 -23.99 -10.70 3.14
C ASP A 81 -25.05 -9.70 2.62
N ARG A 82 -25.94 -9.20 3.48
CA ARG A 82 -26.91 -8.14 3.18
C ARG A 82 -26.60 -6.85 3.92
N LEU A 83 -26.90 -5.71 3.29
CA LEU A 83 -26.74 -4.38 3.89
C LEU A 83 -28.11 -3.89 4.39
N TYR A 84 -28.15 -3.47 5.64
CA TYR A 84 -29.31 -2.86 6.27
C TYR A 84 -29.00 -1.41 6.62
N LEU A 85 -29.91 -0.49 6.30
CA LEU A 85 -29.86 0.92 6.70
C LEU A 85 -31.03 1.19 7.64
N ARG A 86 -30.74 1.67 8.86
CA ARG A 86 -31.73 1.88 9.93
C ARG A 86 -32.63 0.65 10.19
N GLY A 87 -32.08 -0.55 9.96
CA GLY A 87 -32.77 -1.83 10.16
C GLY A 87 -33.62 -2.31 8.97
N ARG A 88 -33.75 -1.52 7.90
CA ARG A 88 -34.41 -1.92 6.65
C ARG A 88 -33.38 -2.43 5.65
N ASP A 89 -33.77 -3.43 4.86
CA ASP A 89 -32.89 -4.00 3.85
C ASP A 89 -32.63 -2.99 2.72
N ILE A 90 -31.41 -2.94 2.20
CA ILE A 90 -31.06 -2.02 1.10
C ILE A 90 -31.89 -2.29 -0.16
N GLU A 91 -32.24 -3.55 -0.43
CA GLU A 91 -33.04 -3.95 -1.59
C GLU A 91 -34.47 -3.42 -1.49
N GLU A 92 -35.08 -3.51 -0.30
CA GLU A 92 -36.40 -2.93 -0.01
C GLU A 92 -36.38 -1.40 -0.14
N LEU A 93 -35.34 -0.76 0.38
CA LEU A 93 -35.19 0.70 0.27
C LEU A 93 -35.08 1.15 -1.18
N CYS A 94 -34.30 0.43 -2.00
CA CYS A 94 -34.15 0.74 -3.42
C CYS A 94 -35.42 0.47 -4.27
N ALA A 95 -36.37 -0.30 -3.75
CA ALA A 95 -37.64 -0.56 -4.41
C ALA A 95 -38.67 0.56 -4.16
N ASP A 96 -38.66 1.13 -2.95
CA ASP A 96 -39.72 2.02 -2.46
C ASP A 96 -39.33 3.49 -2.32
N MET A 97 -38.03 3.82 -2.33
CA MET A 97 -37.52 5.15 -1.97
C MET A 97 -36.42 5.61 -2.94
N ASP A 98 -36.35 6.92 -3.17
CA ASP A 98 -35.25 7.56 -3.90
C ASP A 98 -34.09 7.92 -2.96
N PHE A 99 -32.99 8.45 -3.51
CA PHE A 99 -31.83 8.85 -2.71
C PHE A 99 -32.17 9.91 -1.66
N ALA A 100 -33.05 10.86 -1.97
CA ALA A 100 -33.38 11.95 -1.05
C ALA A 100 -34.14 11.43 0.18
N ASP A 101 -35.10 10.54 -0.03
CA ASP A 101 -35.86 9.87 1.02
C ASP A 101 -34.94 8.97 1.89
N VAL A 102 -34.05 8.22 1.26
CA VAL A 102 -33.07 7.39 1.99
C VAL A 102 -32.07 8.27 2.76
N ALA A 103 -31.65 9.41 2.20
CA ALA A 103 -30.79 10.36 2.91
C ALA A 103 -31.45 10.92 4.17
N GLN A 104 -32.73 11.29 4.10
CA GLN A 104 -33.51 11.73 5.26
C GLN A 104 -33.59 10.64 6.32
N LEU A 105 -33.89 9.40 5.92
CA LEU A 105 -33.95 8.24 6.81
C LEU A 105 -32.60 7.97 7.51
N VAL A 106 -31.51 7.95 6.75
CA VAL A 106 -30.17 7.63 7.28
C VAL A 106 -29.67 8.76 8.19
N LEU A 107 -29.95 10.02 7.84
CA LEU A 107 -29.62 11.20 8.63
C LEU A 107 -30.54 11.42 9.83
N ASP A 108 -31.71 10.78 9.88
CA ASP A 108 -32.72 10.98 10.93
C ASP A 108 -33.19 12.44 10.98
N SER A 109 -33.39 13.02 9.79
CA SER A 109 -33.79 14.41 9.60
C SER A 109 -34.67 14.51 8.36
N SER A 110 -35.84 15.13 8.49
CA SER A 110 -36.77 15.39 7.38
C SER A 110 -36.67 16.82 6.83
N GLU A 111 -36.04 17.73 7.57
CA GLU A 111 -35.88 19.12 7.18
C GLU A 111 -34.47 19.38 6.67
N ALA A 112 -34.34 20.17 5.60
CA ALA A 112 -33.07 20.67 5.10
C ALA A 112 -32.83 22.08 5.63
N ARG A 113 -31.72 22.29 6.34
CA ARG A 113 -31.31 23.61 6.82
C ARG A 113 -30.35 24.22 5.81
N PRO A 114 -30.70 25.35 5.16
CA PRO A 114 -29.85 25.98 4.15
C PRO A 114 -28.46 26.29 4.72
N VAL A 115 -27.44 25.93 3.96
CA VAL A 115 -26.07 26.40 4.17
C VAL A 115 -25.87 27.73 3.42
N PRO A 116 -24.85 28.54 3.74
CA PRO A 116 -24.58 29.76 2.99
C PRO A 116 -24.44 29.46 1.50
N ASP A 117 -25.05 30.32 0.69
CA ASP A 117 -24.94 30.19 -0.75
C ASP A 117 -23.53 30.56 -1.21
N VAL A 118 -22.95 29.69 -2.05
CA VAL A 118 -21.60 29.86 -2.59
C VAL A 118 -21.66 29.66 -4.09
N ASP A 119 -20.89 30.47 -4.82
CA ASP A 119 -20.75 30.30 -6.27
C ASP A 119 -19.99 28.99 -6.56
N THR A 120 -20.71 27.97 -7.01
CA THR A 120 -20.14 26.66 -7.37
C THR A 120 -19.49 26.66 -8.75
N THR A 121 -19.69 27.70 -9.57
CA THR A 121 -19.11 27.76 -10.92
C THR A 121 -17.58 27.91 -10.86
N VAL A 122 -17.06 28.48 -9.78
CA VAL A 122 -15.61 28.61 -9.55
C VAL A 122 -14.87 27.27 -9.50
N VAL A 123 -15.57 26.17 -9.20
CA VAL A 123 -14.97 24.83 -9.20
C VAL A 123 -15.15 24.08 -10.53
N HIS A 124 -15.89 24.61 -11.50
CA HIS A 124 -16.12 23.90 -12.78
C HIS A 124 -14.83 23.77 -13.61
N GLY A 125 -13.86 24.67 -13.43
CA GLY A 125 -12.55 24.62 -14.10
C GLY A 125 -11.55 23.59 -13.51
N VAL A 126 -11.87 22.95 -12.38
CA VAL A 126 -11.04 21.89 -11.78
C VAL A 126 -11.56 20.51 -12.13
N SER A 127 -10.69 19.50 -12.01
CA SER A 127 -11.05 18.11 -12.29
C SER A 127 -12.26 17.67 -11.45
N ILE A 128 -13.17 16.91 -12.08
CA ILE A 128 -14.52 16.63 -11.55
C ILE A 128 -14.48 16.02 -10.12
N GLU A 129 -13.49 15.17 -9.83
CA GLU A 129 -13.33 14.54 -8.50
C GLU A 129 -12.93 15.51 -7.38
N ARG A 130 -12.46 16.72 -7.72
CA ARG A 130 -12.05 17.75 -6.77
C ARG A 130 -13.15 18.75 -6.47
N ARG A 131 -14.19 18.81 -7.30
CA ARG A 131 -15.23 19.85 -7.20
C ARG A 131 -16.06 19.75 -5.94
N ILE A 132 -16.45 18.53 -5.53
CA ILE A 132 -17.18 18.30 -4.27
C ILE A 132 -16.38 18.78 -3.04
N PRO A 133 -15.15 18.28 -2.76
CA PRO A 133 -14.43 18.70 -1.56
C PRO A 133 -14.09 20.19 -1.57
N LEU A 134 -13.84 20.80 -2.74
CA LEU A 134 -13.67 22.24 -2.84
C LEU A 134 -14.95 23.01 -2.52
N THR A 135 -16.11 22.55 -3.00
CA THR A 135 -17.41 23.14 -2.67
C THR A 135 -17.68 23.08 -1.18
N VAL A 136 -17.39 21.94 -0.52
CA VAL A 136 -17.50 21.82 0.94
C VAL A 136 -16.57 22.79 1.66
N ALA A 137 -15.34 22.99 1.17
CA ALA A 137 -14.42 23.97 1.74
C ALA A 137 -14.90 25.43 1.54
N LEU A 138 -15.52 25.75 0.39
CA LEU A 138 -16.11 27.06 0.14
C LEU A 138 -17.28 27.33 1.09
N VAL A 139 -18.20 26.38 1.23
CA VAL A 139 -19.30 26.48 2.21
C VAL A 139 -18.74 26.61 3.62
N ALA A 140 -17.75 25.80 4.00
CA ALA A 140 -17.12 25.88 5.33
C ALA A 140 -16.50 27.24 5.62
N ALA A 141 -15.89 27.87 4.62
CA ALA A 141 -15.29 29.20 4.73
C ALA A 141 -16.35 30.30 4.85
N ALA A 142 -17.49 30.14 4.15
CA ALA A 142 -18.59 31.08 4.16
C ALA A 142 -19.50 30.94 5.41
N ASP A 143 -19.50 29.79 6.08
CA ASP A 143 -20.46 29.48 7.15
C ASP A 143 -20.03 30.01 8.54
N PRO A 144 -20.72 31.02 9.08
CA PRO A 144 -20.44 31.54 10.42
C PRO A 144 -20.81 30.53 11.52
N LEU A 145 -21.68 29.57 11.22
CA LEU A 145 -22.15 28.50 12.08
C LEU A 145 -21.43 27.17 11.78
N ARG A 146 -20.28 27.15 11.10
CA ARG A 146 -19.52 25.91 10.80
C ARG A 146 -19.19 25.04 12.03
N ALA A 147 -19.16 25.63 13.23
CA ALA A 147 -18.94 24.93 14.49
C ALA A 147 -20.23 24.50 15.20
N ASP A 148 -21.40 24.88 14.70
CA ASP A 148 -22.71 24.48 15.24
C ASP A 148 -23.00 23.01 14.91
N LEU A 149 -23.30 22.21 15.94
CA LEU A 149 -23.58 20.79 15.83
C LEU A 149 -25.03 20.44 16.24
N SER A 150 -25.89 21.43 16.51
CA SER A 150 -27.24 21.17 17.02
C SER A 150 -28.14 20.42 16.05
N ASP A 151 -27.86 20.53 14.74
CA ASP A 151 -28.65 19.91 13.68
C ASP A 151 -27.79 19.51 12.48
N VAL A 152 -26.93 18.50 12.71
CA VAL A 152 -26.01 17.98 11.69
C VAL A 152 -26.76 17.41 10.50
N GLY A 153 -27.86 16.68 10.74
CA GLY A 153 -28.65 16.03 9.70
C GLY A 153 -29.25 17.02 8.72
N ALA A 154 -29.96 18.04 9.21
CA ALA A 154 -30.57 19.04 8.35
C ALA A 154 -29.54 19.85 7.56
N ARG A 155 -28.37 20.12 8.15
CA ARG A 155 -27.28 20.84 7.46
C ARG A 155 -26.61 20.02 6.36
N VAL A 156 -26.47 18.69 6.54
CA VAL A 156 -26.03 17.83 5.44
C VAL A 156 -27.06 17.85 4.31
N LEU A 157 -28.35 17.74 4.62
CA LEU A 157 -29.42 17.80 3.62
C LEU A 157 -29.39 19.13 2.86
N GLY A 158 -29.22 20.25 3.56
CA GLY A 158 -29.12 21.58 2.95
C GLY A 158 -27.86 21.81 2.10
N LEU A 159 -26.82 20.98 2.27
CA LEU A 159 -25.61 21.02 1.45
C LEU A 159 -25.79 20.29 0.10
N LEU A 160 -26.72 19.33 -0.01
CA LEU A 160 -26.89 18.49 -1.20
C LEU A 160 -27.09 19.29 -2.50
N PRO A 161 -27.89 20.37 -2.56
CA PRO A 161 -28.07 21.15 -3.78
C PRO A 161 -26.76 21.77 -4.29
N HIS A 162 -25.92 22.34 -3.40
CA HIS A 162 -24.62 22.92 -3.79
C HIS A 162 -23.68 21.87 -4.37
N LEU A 163 -23.77 20.65 -3.87
CA LEU A 163 -22.93 19.55 -4.31
C LEU A 163 -23.33 19.03 -5.69
N ALA A 164 -24.63 18.97 -5.96
CA ALA A 164 -25.15 18.68 -7.30
C ALA A 164 -24.75 19.80 -8.29
N ALA A 165 -24.90 21.07 -7.88
CA ALA A 165 -24.51 22.23 -8.69
C ALA A 165 -23.00 22.32 -8.98
N ALA A 166 -22.16 21.66 -8.19
CA ALA A 166 -20.71 21.58 -8.42
C ALA A 166 -20.33 20.62 -9.57
N VAL A 167 -21.23 19.71 -9.96
CA VAL A 167 -21.01 18.69 -10.98
C VAL A 167 -22.23 18.58 -11.92
N PRO A 168 -22.54 19.65 -12.68
CA PRO A 168 -23.73 19.70 -13.55
C PRO A 168 -23.75 18.61 -14.64
N GLU A 169 -22.61 17.97 -14.91
CA GLU A 169 -22.50 16.84 -15.84
C GLU A 169 -23.21 15.57 -15.35
N ILE A 170 -23.51 15.47 -14.05
CA ILE A 170 -24.15 14.32 -13.43
C ILE A 170 -25.60 14.67 -13.11
N ASP A 171 -26.53 14.08 -13.84
CA ASP A 171 -27.96 14.16 -13.52
C ASP A 171 -28.29 13.21 -12.36
N PHE A 172 -28.40 13.75 -11.15
CA PHE A 172 -28.79 12.99 -9.95
C PHE A 172 -30.24 12.53 -9.97
N ALA A 173 -31.11 13.09 -10.82
CA ALA A 173 -32.48 12.62 -10.98
C ALA A 173 -32.58 11.41 -11.93
N HIS A 174 -31.51 11.09 -12.67
CA HIS A 174 -31.49 9.91 -13.52
C HIS A 174 -31.58 8.64 -12.65
N ARG A 175 -32.56 7.78 -12.91
CA ARG A 175 -32.88 6.58 -12.11
C ARG A 175 -31.68 5.68 -11.75
N TRP A 176 -30.72 5.50 -12.67
CA TRP A 176 -29.51 4.71 -12.36
C TRP A 176 -28.52 5.44 -11.46
N VAL A 177 -28.46 6.77 -11.58
CA VAL A 177 -27.59 7.61 -10.76
C VAL A 177 -28.16 7.69 -9.35
N ASP A 178 -29.48 7.90 -9.23
CA ASP A 178 -30.22 7.85 -7.97
C ASP A 178 -30.03 6.50 -7.26
N LEU A 179 -30.28 5.39 -7.96
CA LEU A 179 -30.08 4.04 -7.42
C LEU A 179 -28.64 3.79 -6.97
N LEU A 180 -27.67 4.18 -7.81
CA LEU A 180 -26.25 4.05 -7.49
C LEU A 180 -25.87 4.91 -6.27
N ALA A 181 -26.44 6.11 -6.15
CA ALA A 181 -26.24 6.97 -5.00
C ALA A 181 -26.81 6.35 -3.72
N THR A 182 -28.02 5.81 -3.79
CA THR A 182 -28.70 5.14 -2.68
C THR A 182 -27.88 3.97 -2.13
N VAL A 183 -27.36 3.08 -2.98
CA VAL A 183 -26.55 1.94 -2.51
C VAL A 183 -25.14 2.34 -2.03
N LEU A 184 -24.68 3.56 -2.36
CA LEU A 184 -23.39 4.11 -1.92
C LEU A 184 -23.50 4.94 -0.63
N ILE A 185 -24.72 5.20 -0.14
CA ILE A 185 -25.00 6.17 0.92
C ILE A 185 -24.28 5.85 2.25
N ASP A 186 -24.19 4.57 2.60
CA ASP A 186 -23.33 4.07 3.67
C ASP A 186 -22.93 2.60 3.46
N ASN A 187 -21.84 2.17 4.10
CA ASN A 187 -21.36 0.79 4.08
C ASN A 187 -20.58 0.48 5.36
N GLY A 188 -21.15 0.86 6.51
CA GLY A 188 -20.55 0.66 7.82
C GLY A 188 -19.24 1.43 8.02
N LEU A 189 -18.31 0.84 8.76
CA LEU A 189 -17.05 1.48 9.17
C LEU A 189 -15.96 1.33 8.11
N ALA A 190 -16.17 2.01 6.98
CA ALA A 190 -15.17 2.23 5.95
C ALA A 190 -14.04 3.17 6.44
N ALA A 191 -12.93 3.21 5.70
CA ALA A 191 -11.78 4.06 6.05
C ALA A 191 -12.16 5.56 6.10
N SER A 192 -12.93 6.03 5.12
CA SER A 192 -13.48 7.39 5.07
C SER A 192 -14.39 7.70 6.27
N THR A 193 -15.33 6.79 6.58
CA THR A 193 -16.21 6.91 7.76
C THR A 193 -15.39 6.97 9.06
N THR A 194 -14.31 6.19 9.15
CA THR A 194 -13.43 6.20 10.33
C THR A 194 -12.67 7.53 10.44
N ALA A 195 -12.16 8.07 9.34
CA ALA A 195 -11.46 9.36 9.33
C ALA A 195 -12.39 10.52 9.76
N ALA A 196 -13.60 10.58 9.19
CA ALA A 196 -14.60 11.57 9.58
C ALA A 196 -14.95 11.46 11.07
N ARG A 197 -15.12 10.24 11.60
CA ARG A 197 -15.37 10.01 13.03
C ARG A 197 -14.21 10.44 13.93
N VAL A 198 -12.98 10.21 13.51
CA VAL A 198 -11.80 10.66 14.27
C VAL A 198 -11.76 12.18 14.33
N ALA A 199 -11.99 12.87 13.21
CA ALA A 199 -12.09 14.34 13.18
C ALA A 199 -13.22 14.84 14.10
N ALA A 200 -14.42 14.28 13.98
CA ALA A 200 -15.56 14.62 14.85
C ALA A 200 -15.25 14.37 16.34
N SER A 201 -14.53 13.29 16.68
CA SER A 201 -14.13 13.00 18.07
C SER A 201 -13.15 14.03 18.64
N ALA A 202 -12.42 14.73 17.78
CA ALA A 202 -11.57 15.86 18.13
C ALA A 202 -12.34 17.20 18.19
N ARG A 203 -13.68 17.16 18.10
CA ARG A 203 -14.58 18.33 18.05
C ARG A 203 -14.41 19.20 16.80
N ALA A 204 -14.01 18.60 15.67
CA ALA A 204 -14.05 19.27 14.38
C ALA A 204 -15.50 19.56 13.95
N GLY A 205 -15.71 20.64 13.21
CA GLY A 205 -17.01 20.99 12.64
C GLY A 205 -17.46 20.00 11.56
N ILE A 206 -18.73 20.08 11.15
CA ILE A 206 -19.33 19.16 10.18
C ILE A 206 -18.57 19.11 8.84
N PHE A 207 -18.21 20.27 8.30
CA PHE A 207 -17.51 20.36 7.03
C PHE A 207 -16.06 19.85 7.11
N ASP A 208 -15.37 20.13 8.21
CA ASP A 208 -14.01 19.60 8.45
C ASP A 208 -14.00 18.08 8.60
N ALA A 209 -15.03 17.53 9.26
CA ALA A 209 -15.21 16.09 9.37
C ALA A 209 -15.49 15.45 8.00
N LEU A 210 -16.31 16.08 7.16
CA LEU A 210 -16.54 15.65 5.76
C LEU A 210 -15.24 15.71 4.95
N LEU A 211 -14.48 16.80 5.03
CA LEU A 211 -13.18 16.96 4.36
C LEU A 211 -12.16 15.92 4.81
N ALA A 212 -12.12 15.56 6.10
CA ALA A 212 -11.28 14.47 6.59
C ALA A 212 -11.70 13.11 6.00
N GLY A 213 -13.02 12.87 5.89
CA GLY A 213 -13.58 11.72 5.19
C GLY A 213 -13.17 11.67 3.72
N TYR A 214 -13.24 12.81 3.02
CA TYR A 214 -12.83 12.95 1.62
C TYR A 214 -11.33 12.73 1.42
N ALA A 215 -10.50 13.25 2.31
CA ALA A 215 -9.06 13.03 2.25
C ALA A 215 -8.70 11.53 2.34
N ALA A 216 -9.39 10.80 3.21
CA ALA A 216 -9.23 9.35 3.32
C ALA A 216 -9.86 8.58 2.13
N LEU A 217 -10.90 9.13 1.51
CA LEU A 217 -11.56 8.56 0.34
C LEU A 217 -10.73 8.73 -0.94
N ALA A 218 -10.04 9.85 -1.13
CA ALA A 218 -9.27 10.15 -2.35
C ALA A 218 -8.07 9.20 -2.63
N GLY A 219 -7.84 8.19 -1.79
CA GLY A 219 -6.81 7.18 -2.01
C GLY A 219 -7.14 6.24 -3.18
N PRO A 220 -6.12 5.74 -3.92
CA PRO A 220 -6.32 4.90 -5.09
C PRO A 220 -6.96 3.53 -4.79
N LEU A 221 -6.85 3.06 -3.54
CA LEU A 221 -7.42 1.79 -3.09
C LEU A 221 -8.81 1.94 -2.45
N HIS A 222 -9.38 3.15 -2.43
CA HIS A 222 -10.71 3.44 -1.91
C HIS A 222 -11.52 4.20 -2.98
N GLY A 223 -11.60 5.53 -2.93
CA GLY A 223 -12.37 6.34 -3.88
C GLY A 223 -11.79 6.40 -5.30
N GLY A 224 -10.53 6.03 -5.50
CA GLY A 224 -9.95 5.87 -6.84
C GLY A 224 -10.26 4.53 -7.54
N ALA A 225 -10.85 3.57 -6.84
CA ALA A 225 -11.17 2.26 -7.41
C ALA A 225 -12.24 2.34 -8.53
N PRO A 226 -13.33 3.12 -8.43
CA PRO A 226 -14.29 3.31 -9.52
C PRO A 226 -13.66 3.83 -10.81
N ALA A 227 -12.75 4.80 -10.74
CA ALA A 227 -12.07 5.33 -11.94
C ALA A 227 -11.21 4.26 -12.62
N THR A 228 -10.55 3.41 -11.84
CA THR A 228 -9.72 2.33 -12.39
C THR A 228 -10.57 1.20 -12.97
N ALA A 229 -11.70 0.86 -12.31
CA ALA A 229 -12.69 -0.07 -12.85
C ALA A 229 -13.30 0.47 -14.15
N ARG A 230 -13.54 1.78 -14.22
CA ARG A 230 -14.03 2.44 -15.43
C ARG A 230 -13.06 2.37 -16.60
N ALA A 231 -11.78 2.66 -16.36
CA ALA A 231 -10.74 2.53 -17.38
C ALA A 231 -10.60 1.09 -17.89
N LEU A 232 -10.72 0.09 -17.00
CA LEU A 232 -10.72 -1.32 -17.37
C LEU A 232 -11.91 -1.66 -18.29
N LEU A 233 -13.11 -1.22 -17.92
CA LEU A 233 -14.31 -1.43 -18.73
C LEU A 233 -14.17 -0.76 -20.11
N ASP A 234 -13.79 0.52 -20.15
CA ASP A 234 -13.64 1.28 -21.39
C ASP A 234 -12.63 0.63 -22.34
N ALA A 235 -11.54 0.09 -21.83
CA ALA A 235 -10.55 -0.60 -22.64
C ALA A 235 -11.15 -1.85 -23.32
N VAL A 236 -11.94 -2.65 -22.60
CA VAL A 236 -12.57 -3.85 -23.14
C VAL A 236 -13.69 -3.51 -24.13
N VAL A 237 -14.52 -2.51 -23.81
CA VAL A 237 -15.54 -2.01 -24.74
C VAL A 237 -14.89 -1.45 -26.01
N GLY A 238 -13.74 -0.79 -25.90
CA GLY A 238 -12.93 -0.29 -27.02
C GLY A 238 -12.18 -1.38 -27.80
N GLY A 239 -12.44 -2.66 -27.55
CA GLY A 239 -11.88 -3.78 -28.33
C GLY A 239 -10.55 -4.33 -27.81
N ALA A 240 -10.04 -3.87 -26.66
CA ALA A 240 -8.87 -4.49 -26.06
C ALA A 240 -9.20 -5.91 -25.59
N ALA A 241 -8.31 -6.86 -25.88
CA ALA A 241 -8.42 -8.21 -25.34
C ALA A 241 -8.51 -8.15 -23.80
N VAL A 242 -9.49 -8.84 -23.21
CA VAL A 242 -9.79 -8.82 -21.76
C VAL A 242 -8.53 -9.06 -20.91
N ASP A 243 -7.69 -10.00 -21.32
CA ASP A 243 -6.42 -10.31 -20.66
C ASP A 243 -5.43 -9.14 -20.59
N ARG A 244 -5.40 -8.32 -21.64
CA ARG A 244 -4.52 -7.16 -21.76
C ARG A 244 -5.06 -6.02 -20.90
N ALA A 245 -6.36 -5.74 -21.01
CA ALA A 245 -7.01 -4.72 -20.19
C ALA A 245 -6.86 -5.02 -18.68
N LEU A 246 -7.05 -6.28 -18.29
CA LEU A 246 -6.81 -6.74 -16.91
C LEU A 246 -5.35 -6.56 -16.48
N ALA A 247 -4.38 -6.86 -17.35
CA ALA A 247 -2.96 -6.70 -17.03
C ALA A 247 -2.57 -5.25 -16.74
N ASP A 248 -3.21 -4.30 -17.43
CA ASP A 248 -2.94 -2.87 -17.29
C ASP A 248 -3.69 -2.25 -16.09
N ALA A 249 -4.83 -2.83 -15.68
CA ALA A 249 -5.68 -2.29 -14.61
C ALA A 249 -5.33 -2.76 -13.18
N VAL A 250 -4.51 -3.80 -13.00
CA VAL A 250 -4.19 -4.34 -11.66
C VAL A 250 -3.34 -3.37 -10.84
N VAL A 251 -3.77 -3.10 -9.61
CA VAL A 251 -3.06 -2.25 -8.64
C VAL A 251 -2.83 -3.04 -7.35
N GLY A 252 -1.56 -3.25 -6.98
CA GLY A 252 -1.21 -3.95 -5.73
C GLY A 252 -1.68 -5.41 -5.67
N GLY A 253 -1.78 -6.07 -6.84
CA GLY A 253 -2.23 -7.46 -6.96
C GLY A 253 -3.75 -7.67 -6.96
N LEU A 254 -4.55 -6.60 -6.88
CA LEU A 254 -6.01 -6.66 -6.91
C LEU A 254 -6.55 -6.12 -8.24
N VAL A 255 -7.60 -6.76 -8.76
CA VAL A 255 -8.36 -6.25 -9.90
C VAL A 255 -9.40 -5.25 -9.37
N PRO A 256 -9.36 -3.97 -9.78
CA PRO A 256 -10.33 -2.98 -9.38
C PRO A 256 -11.75 -3.41 -9.75
N GLY A 257 -12.69 -3.26 -8.82
CA GLY A 257 -14.09 -3.59 -9.05
C GLY A 257 -14.49 -5.05 -8.83
N PHE A 258 -13.59 -5.92 -8.34
CA PHE A 258 -13.90 -7.35 -8.14
C PHE A 258 -13.65 -7.86 -6.73
N GLY A 259 -14.63 -8.60 -6.22
CA GLY A 259 -14.68 -9.11 -4.86
C GLY A 259 -14.76 -8.03 -3.79
N HIS A 260 -14.99 -8.45 -2.54
CA HIS A 260 -15.15 -7.53 -1.41
C HIS A 260 -14.51 -8.08 -0.14
N VAL A 261 -14.13 -7.19 0.79
CA VAL A 261 -13.51 -7.57 2.07
C VAL A 261 -14.57 -7.91 3.12
N ILE A 262 -15.80 -7.40 2.96
CA ILE A 262 -16.91 -7.59 3.89
C ILE A 262 -17.88 -8.67 3.41
N TYR A 263 -18.15 -8.72 2.11
CA TYR A 263 -19.11 -9.67 1.54
C TYR A 263 -18.36 -10.94 1.17
N SER A 264 -18.84 -12.09 1.62
CA SER A 264 -18.25 -13.39 1.30
C SER A 264 -18.74 -13.94 -0.04
N GLY A 265 -19.98 -13.62 -0.41
CA GLY A 265 -20.59 -13.82 -1.72
C GLY A 265 -20.55 -12.58 -2.63
N PRO A 266 -21.41 -12.52 -3.66
CA PRO A 266 -21.59 -11.33 -4.50
C PRO A 266 -21.93 -10.09 -3.67
N ASP A 267 -21.48 -8.91 -4.11
CA ASP A 267 -21.87 -7.65 -3.47
C ASP A 267 -23.34 -7.35 -3.79
N PRO A 268 -24.25 -7.35 -2.80
CA PRO A 268 -25.68 -7.17 -3.06
C PRO A 268 -25.98 -5.83 -3.72
N ARG A 269 -25.17 -4.80 -3.44
CA ARG A 269 -25.31 -3.46 -4.01
C ARG A 269 -25.00 -3.46 -5.50
N ALA A 270 -23.99 -4.22 -5.90
CA ALA A 270 -23.62 -4.36 -7.30
C ALA A 270 -24.71 -5.08 -8.08
N GLN A 271 -25.31 -6.13 -7.50
CA GLN A 271 -26.40 -6.88 -8.10
C GLN A 271 -27.62 -6.00 -8.36
N ILE A 272 -28.09 -5.26 -7.33
CA ILE A 272 -29.23 -4.34 -7.46
C ILE A 272 -29.07 -3.38 -8.65
N VAL A 273 -27.88 -2.77 -8.77
CA VAL A 273 -27.57 -1.83 -9.86
C VAL A 273 -27.49 -2.54 -11.21
N LEU A 274 -26.75 -3.64 -11.30
CA LEU A 274 -26.54 -4.35 -12.56
C LEU A 274 -27.83 -5.01 -13.08
N ASP A 275 -28.69 -5.52 -12.20
CA ASP A 275 -29.98 -6.11 -12.58
C ASP A 275 -30.92 -5.06 -13.15
N ARG A 276 -30.92 -3.85 -12.59
CA ARG A 276 -31.65 -2.72 -13.16
C ARG A 276 -31.14 -2.35 -14.55
N VAL A 277 -29.81 -2.26 -14.73
CA VAL A 277 -29.21 -1.97 -16.04
C VAL A 277 -29.51 -3.08 -17.05
N ARG A 278 -29.43 -4.36 -16.65
CA ARG A 278 -29.76 -5.52 -17.51
C ARG A 278 -31.21 -5.52 -17.96
N ALA A 279 -32.14 -5.22 -17.05
CA ALA A 279 -33.57 -5.19 -17.35
C ALA A 279 -33.91 -4.12 -18.40
N GLU A 280 -33.22 -2.98 -18.36
CA GLU A 280 -33.53 -1.84 -19.23
C GLU A 280 -32.67 -1.78 -20.49
N ARG A 281 -31.44 -2.33 -20.45
CA ARG A 281 -30.50 -2.40 -21.58
C ARG A 281 -29.83 -3.78 -21.68
N PRO A 282 -30.59 -4.83 -22.04
CA PRO A 282 -30.07 -6.20 -22.12
C PRO A 282 -29.00 -6.42 -23.21
N ARG A 283 -28.85 -5.49 -24.17
CA ARG A 283 -27.86 -5.52 -25.26
C ARG A 283 -26.70 -4.55 -25.06
N SER A 284 -26.49 -4.08 -23.82
CA SER A 284 -25.38 -3.18 -23.48
C SER A 284 -24.02 -3.85 -23.75
N SER A 285 -23.18 -3.17 -24.54
CA SER A 285 -21.79 -3.59 -24.75
C SER A 285 -20.97 -3.49 -23.48
N ALA A 286 -21.29 -2.54 -22.59
CA ALA A 286 -20.68 -2.41 -21.27
C ALA A 286 -21.00 -3.61 -20.38
N LEU A 287 -22.26 -4.08 -20.36
CA LEU A 287 -22.65 -5.29 -19.62
C LEU A 287 -21.96 -6.53 -20.17
N ALA A 288 -21.93 -6.72 -21.49
CA ALA A 288 -21.24 -7.84 -22.11
C ALA A 288 -19.72 -7.83 -21.81
N ALA A 289 -19.09 -6.65 -21.86
CA ALA A 289 -17.70 -6.48 -21.48
C ALA A 289 -17.49 -6.77 -19.99
N ALA A 290 -18.38 -6.30 -19.11
CA ALA A 290 -18.32 -6.55 -17.68
C ALA A 290 -18.39 -8.04 -17.34
N GLU A 291 -19.30 -8.78 -17.98
CA GLU A 291 -19.45 -10.22 -17.82
C GLU A 291 -18.23 -10.98 -18.34
N ALA A 292 -17.66 -10.57 -19.47
CA ALA A 292 -16.43 -11.16 -19.99
C ALA A 292 -15.24 -10.95 -19.04
N VAL A 293 -15.14 -9.76 -18.42
CA VAL A 293 -14.12 -9.47 -17.40
C VAL A 293 -14.37 -10.31 -16.15
N GLU A 294 -15.61 -10.40 -15.66
CA GLU A 294 -15.98 -11.19 -14.48
C GLU A 294 -15.66 -12.67 -14.64
N GLN A 295 -16.05 -13.28 -15.77
CA GLN A 295 -15.71 -14.66 -16.11
C GLN A 295 -14.20 -14.87 -16.11
N ARG A 296 -13.44 -13.89 -16.61
CA ARG A 296 -11.99 -13.98 -16.70
C ARG A 296 -11.29 -13.82 -15.35
N VAL A 297 -11.83 -12.99 -14.46
CA VAL A 297 -11.32 -12.74 -13.11
C VAL A 297 -11.70 -13.86 -12.14
N GLY A 298 -12.85 -14.50 -12.33
CA GLY A 298 -13.32 -15.61 -11.48
C GLY A 298 -13.79 -15.18 -10.09
N ARG A 299 -14.16 -13.90 -9.92
CA ARG A 299 -14.70 -13.31 -8.68
C ARG A 299 -15.86 -12.39 -9.05
N PRO A 300 -16.89 -12.25 -8.21
CA PRO A 300 -18.03 -11.41 -8.53
C PRO A 300 -17.65 -9.92 -8.60
N MET A 301 -18.31 -9.18 -9.48
CA MET A 301 -18.25 -7.72 -9.52
C MET A 301 -18.71 -7.13 -8.18
N ASN A 302 -18.05 -6.04 -7.77
CA ASN A 302 -18.48 -5.23 -6.64
C ASN A 302 -19.10 -3.91 -7.13
N ILE A 303 -19.54 -3.07 -6.17
CA ILE A 303 -20.23 -1.82 -6.49
C ILE A 303 -19.41 -0.86 -7.38
N ASP A 304 -18.08 -0.88 -7.30
CA ASP A 304 -17.24 0.02 -8.08
C ASP A 304 -17.28 -0.33 -9.58
N PHE A 305 -17.37 -1.62 -9.93
CA PHE A 305 -17.52 -2.06 -11.32
C PHE A 305 -18.94 -1.85 -11.83
N ALA A 306 -19.96 -2.03 -10.97
CA ALA A 306 -21.33 -1.66 -11.32
C ALA A 306 -21.45 -0.15 -11.61
N GLY A 307 -20.78 0.70 -10.82
CA GLY A 307 -20.68 2.13 -11.09
C GLY A 307 -19.93 2.47 -12.38
N ALA A 308 -18.90 1.69 -12.74
CA ALA A 308 -18.24 1.82 -14.04
C ALA A 308 -19.20 1.57 -15.21
N VAL A 309 -20.05 0.54 -15.12
CA VAL A 309 -21.08 0.24 -16.14
C VAL A 309 -22.08 1.39 -16.26
N VAL A 310 -22.65 1.85 -15.13
CA VAL A 310 -23.64 2.96 -15.14
C VAL A 310 -23.05 4.22 -15.75
N THR A 311 -21.87 4.63 -15.29
CA THR A 311 -21.24 5.84 -15.83
C THR A 311 -20.89 5.70 -17.30
N HIS A 312 -20.65 4.47 -17.80
CA HIS A 312 -20.32 4.22 -19.20
C HIS A 312 -21.54 4.36 -20.09
N GLU A 313 -22.61 3.68 -19.71
CA GLU A 313 -23.88 3.70 -20.44
C GLU A 313 -24.52 5.09 -20.54
N LEU A 314 -24.20 5.96 -19.59
CA LEU A 314 -24.66 7.35 -19.55
C LEU A 314 -23.69 8.36 -20.16
N GLY A 315 -22.52 7.92 -20.67
CA GLY A 315 -21.53 8.81 -21.27
C GLY A 315 -20.93 9.82 -20.28
N LEU A 316 -20.96 9.52 -18.98
CA LEU A 316 -20.45 10.42 -17.94
C LEU A 316 -18.91 10.47 -17.96
N PRO A 317 -18.29 11.58 -17.51
CA PRO A 317 -16.83 11.69 -17.38
C PRO A 317 -16.22 10.50 -16.63
N ALA A 318 -15.01 10.05 -17.03
CA ALA A 318 -14.40 8.80 -16.55
C ALA A 318 -14.25 8.68 -15.01
N ARG A 319 -14.19 9.80 -14.29
CA ARG A 319 -14.09 9.84 -12.83
C ARG A 319 -15.41 10.11 -12.10
N SER A 320 -16.54 10.09 -12.81
CA SER A 320 -17.86 10.31 -12.21
C SER A 320 -18.22 9.27 -11.15
N GLY A 321 -17.71 8.04 -11.25
CA GLY A 321 -17.90 7.02 -10.21
C GLY A 321 -17.30 7.41 -8.85
N GLU A 322 -16.15 8.11 -8.84
CA GLU A 322 -15.54 8.66 -7.62
C GLU A 322 -16.40 9.79 -7.05
N VAL A 323 -16.90 10.66 -7.92
CA VAL A 323 -17.81 11.77 -7.56
C VAL A 323 -19.11 11.25 -6.96
N LEU A 324 -19.71 10.19 -7.52
CA LEU A 324 -20.92 9.57 -6.98
C LEU A 324 -20.66 8.87 -5.65
N PHE A 325 -19.50 8.22 -5.48
CA PHE A 325 -19.11 7.62 -4.21
C PHE A 325 -18.95 8.67 -3.10
N VAL A 326 -18.19 9.74 -3.39
CA VAL A 326 -17.99 10.93 -2.54
C VAL A 326 -19.33 11.63 -2.29
N GLY A 327 -20.14 11.70 -3.34
CA GLY A 327 -21.45 12.34 -3.44
C GLY A 327 -22.48 11.76 -2.51
N SER A 328 -22.47 10.44 -2.40
CA SER A 328 -23.53 9.71 -1.73
C SER A 328 -23.19 9.39 -0.29
N ARG A 329 -21.91 9.22 0.05
CA ARG A 329 -21.44 8.75 1.37
C ARG A 329 -21.54 9.79 2.51
N ARG A 330 -22.65 10.52 2.61
CA ARG A 330 -22.74 11.77 3.39
C ARG A 330 -23.60 11.72 4.64
N ALA A 331 -24.20 10.57 4.97
CA ALA A 331 -25.06 10.49 6.15
C ALA A 331 -24.30 10.12 7.44
N PHE A 332 -24.15 11.08 8.37
CA PHE A 332 -23.53 10.86 9.68
C PHE A 332 -24.44 11.34 10.82
N ARG A 333 -24.41 10.62 11.96
CA ARG A 333 -25.06 11.02 13.23
C ARG A 333 -24.03 11.32 14.30
N GLU A 334 -24.29 12.36 15.10
CA GLU A 334 -23.56 12.72 16.34
C GLU A 334 -23.46 11.57 17.38
N PRO A 335 -22.46 11.61 18.30
CA PRO A 335 -22.50 10.83 19.54
C PRO A 335 -23.68 11.27 20.45
N PRO A 336 -24.17 10.44 21.38
CA PRO A 336 -25.39 10.69 22.15
C PRO A 336 -25.33 11.98 23.01
N PRO A 337 -26.50 12.56 23.38
CA PRO A 337 -26.58 13.85 24.06
C PRO A 337 -25.92 13.80 25.45
N ALA A 338 -25.13 14.84 25.73
CA ALA A 338 -24.74 15.18 27.09
C ALA A 338 -25.92 15.86 27.78
N ALA A 339 -26.57 15.16 28.71
CA ALA A 339 -27.37 15.80 29.75
C ALA A 339 -26.87 15.33 31.13
N SER A 340 -26.35 16.31 31.87
CA SER A 340 -26.29 16.40 33.34
C SER A 340 -25.74 15.21 34.13
N SER A 341 -24.40 15.08 34.15
CA SER A 341 -23.58 14.99 35.37
C SER A 341 -22.18 14.49 35.02
N LEU A 342 -21.20 14.95 35.80
CA LEU A 342 -19.77 14.66 35.72
C LEU A 342 -18.97 15.61 34.81
N CYS A 343 -18.71 16.78 35.38
CA CYS A 343 -17.35 17.34 35.35
C CYS A 343 -16.33 16.21 35.64
N GLY A 344 -15.49 15.88 34.65
CA GLY A 344 -14.37 14.95 34.80
C GLY A 344 -14.38 13.77 33.84
N GLY A 345 -13.71 13.91 32.68
CA GLY A 345 -13.46 12.79 31.76
C GLY A 345 -12.85 13.24 30.44
N GLY A 346 -11.52 13.17 30.36
CA GLY A 346 -10.73 13.73 29.26
C GLY A 346 -10.82 13.00 27.91
N VAL A 347 -10.17 13.65 26.92
CA VAL A 347 -9.87 13.20 25.56
C VAL A 347 -9.56 11.69 25.50
N ARG A 348 -10.33 10.92 24.71
CA ARG A 348 -9.94 9.54 24.36
C ARG A 348 -8.83 9.57 23.31
N ARG A 349 -7.59 9.71 23.76
CA ARG A 349 -6.43 9.27 22.98
C ARG A 349 -6.48 7.75 22.89
N GLY A 350 -6.54 7.20 21.67
CA GLY A 350 -6.03 5.84 21.47
C GLY A 350 -4.57 5.79 21.94
N PRO A 351 -4.03 4.63 22.36
CA PRO A 351 -2.66 4.58 22.84
C PRO A 351 -1.71 4.95 21.70
N ALA A 352 -1.27 6.21 21.70
CA ALA A 352 -0.04 6.62 21.07
C ALA A 352 1.06 6.05 21.96
N ALA A 353 1.70 4.96 21.51
CA ALA A 353 3.01 4.61 22.02
C ALA A 353 4.00 5.68 21.49
N LEU A 354 4.03 6.83 22.16
CA LEU A 354 5.26 7.61 22.26
C LEU A 354 6.26 6.70 22.98
N ALA A 355 7.25 6.20 22.23
CA ALA A 355 8.48 5.73 22.82
C ALA A 355 9.15 6.92 23.50
N ARG A 356 8.87 7.11 24.80
CA ARG A 356 9.74 7.89 25.67
C ARG A 356 11.02 7.06 25.81
N GLN A 357 12.14 7.59 25.33
CA GLN A 357 13.44 7.34 25.95
C GLN A 357 13.27 7.78 27.41
N SER A 358 13.25 6.82 28.34
CA SER A 358 13.58 7.11 29.73
C SER A 358 15.08 6.96 29.85
N ASP A 359 15.76 8.11 29.95
CA ASP A 359 17.04 8.17 30.62
C ASP A 359 16.91 7.48 31.98
N GLY A 360 17.88 6.62 32.27
CA GLY A 360 17.94 5.93 33.53
C GLY A 360 18.13 6.92 34.67
N LEU A 361 17.58 6.58 35.83
CA LEU A 361 18.32 6.46 37.09
C LEU A 361 17.38 5.87 38.15
N SER A 362 17.81 4.74 38.72
CA SER A 362 17.58 4.22 40.09
C SER A 362 16.16 4.34 40.68
N CYS A 363 15.52 3.38 41.34
CA CYS A 363 15.85 2.12 41.99
C CYS A 363 14.65 1.87 42.93
N SER A 364 14.45 0.62 43.33
CA SER A 364 13.84 0.20 44.62
C SER A 364 12.34 0.45 44.91
N ALA A 365 11.61 -0.66 44.80
CA ALA A 365 10.95 -1.35 45.93
C ALA A 365 9.57 -0.89 46.48
N ALA A 366 8.64 -1.85 46.36
CA ALA A 366 7.84 -2.45 47.44
C ALA A 366 6.65 -1.69 48.09
N ALA A 367 5.48 -2.29 47.85
CA ALA A 367 4.54 -2.82 48.85
C ALA A 367 3.55 -1.89 49.60
N VAL A 368 2.27 -2.16 49.29
CA VAL A 368 1.18 -2.53 50.22
C VAL A 368 0.55 -1.46 51.14
N ARG A 369 -0.72 -1.17 50.77
CA ARG A 369 -1.95 -1.01 51.57
C ARG A 369 -2.07 0.01 52.73
N THR A 370 -3.25 0.63 52.67
CA THR A 370 -4.26 0.89 53.72
C THR A 370 -4.31 2.23 54.47
N LEU A 371 -5.56 2.74 54.50
CA LEU A 371 -6.27 3.48 55.55
C LEU A 371 -6.15 5.02 55.62
N SER A 372 -7.22 5.64 55.10
CA SER A 372 -8.18 6.49 55.83
C SER A 372 -7.69 7.59 56.81
N SER A 373 -8.12 8.81 56.49
CA SER A 373 -8.61 9.87 57.39
C SER A 373 -7.63 10.52 58.39
N ARG A 374 -7.48 11.85 58.28
CA ARG A 374 -7.65 12.88 59.33
C ARG A 374 -7.00 14.19 58.86
N ARG A 375 -7.81 15.25 58.70
CA ARG A 375 -7.88 16.45 59.56
C ARG A 375 -6.57 17.28 59.60
N SER A 376 -6.69 18.49 59.01
CA SER A 376 -6.11 19.79 59.42
C SER A 376 -5.80 19.86 60.94
N PRO A 377 -4.89 20.71 61.48
CA PRO A 377 -4.89 22.16 61.17
C PRO A 377 -3.62 23.01 61.40
N ARG A 378 -3.70 24.29 60.97
CA ARG A 378 -3.18 25.52 61.65
C ARG A 378 -1.64 25.65 61.79
N THR A 379 -0.99 26.81 61.76
CA THR A 379 -1.34 28.25 61.85
C THR A 379 -0.03 29.06 61.66
N THR A 380 -0.17 30.37 61.37
CA THR A 380 0.64 31.51 61.90
C THR A 380 2.13 31.62 61.53
N THR A 381 2.75 32.75 61.17
CA THR A 381 2.50 34.21 61.01
C THR A 381 3.79 34.72 60.30
N ARG A 382 3.89 35.80 59.52
CA ARG A 382 3.97 37.24 59.88
C ARG A 382 4.70 37.91 58.68
N HIS A 383 4.10 38.93 58.03
CA HIS A 383 4.55 40.35 58.01
C HIS A 383 5.82 40.63 57.18
N LEU A 384 5.98 41.70 56.36
CA LEU A 384 5.30 43.00 56.20
C LEU A 384 5.89 43.75 54.95
N ILE A 385 5.07 44.62 54.32
CA ILE A 385 5.37 45.91 53.61
C ILE A 385 6.13 45.83 52.26
N GLY A 386 5.79 46.56 51.18
CA GLY A 386 4.82 47.65 50.89
C GLY A 386 4.78 47.90 49.36
N GLY A 387 3.67 48.38 48.79
CA GLY A 387 3.48 49.75 48.25
C GLY A 387 4.18 49.97 46.87
N ALA A 388 3.60 50.48 45.79
CA ALA A 388 2.38 51.23 45.55
C ALA A 388 2.00 51.23 44.05
N SER A 389 0.69 51.37 43.83
CA SER A 389 -0.09 52.02 42.75
C SER A 389 0.59 52.61 41.50
N GLY A 390 -0.03 52.38 40.34
CA GLY A 390 0.14 53.22 39.15
C GLY A 390 -0.55 52.67 37.90
N ALA A 391 -1.74 53.21 37.59
CA ALA A 391 -2.58 52.87 36.44
C ALA A 391 -1.94 53.27 35.10
N PHE A 392 -2.19 52.53 34.01
CA PHE A 392 -2.22 53.07 32.64
C PHE A 392 -3.07 52.22 31.69
N THR A 393 -3.92 52.91 30.94
CA THR A 393 -4.81 52.48 29.86
C THR A 393 -4.10 52.26 28.51
N VAL A 394 -4.58 51.23 27.77
CA VAL A 394 -4.70 50.99 26.30
C VAL A 394 -4.01 51.99 25.34
N GLY A 395 -3.25 51.64 24.29
CA GLY A 395 -2.83 50.39 23.61
C GLY A 395 -1.86 50.81 22.46
N PRO A 396 -1.81 50.15 21.27
CA PRO A 396 -1.64 48.74 20.92
C PRO A 396 -0.24 48.48 20.27
N ARG A 397 0.29 47.25 20.31
CA ARG A 397 1.23 46.72 19.27
C ARG A 397 1.59 45.23 19.48
N SER A 398 1.26 44.45 18.45
CA SER A 398 1.90 43.23 17.92
C SER A 398 3.07 42.56 18.67
N ARG A 399 2.91 41.27 18.98
CA ARG A 399 3.94 40.20 19.05
C ARG A 399 3.18 38.86 18.97
N ALA A 400 3.18 38.10 17.87
CA ALA A 400 4.27 37.24 17.37
C ALA A 400 4.85 36.36 18.49
N GLN A 401 4.27 35.16 18.67
CA GLN A 401 4.79 34.10 19.52
C GLN A 401 5.69 33.17 18.70
N ALA A 402 6.85 32.90 19.30
CA ALA A 402 7.93 32.07 18.83
C ALA A 402 7.58 30.58 18.86
N ALA A 403 8.03 29.86 17.83
CA ALA A 403 8.23 28.43 17.87
C ALA A 403 9.68 28.16 18.28
N HIS A 404 9.86 27.40 19.36
CA HIS A 404 11.16 26.97 19.87
C HIS A 404 11.83 25.98 18.91
N SER A 405 12.97 26.39 18.36
CA SER A 405 13.99 25.54 17.75
C SER A 405 14.88 24.94 18.83
N VAL A 406 15.09 23.62 18.77
CA VAL A 406 16.06 22.90 19.61
C VAL A 406 17.43 23.00 18.95
N CYS A 407 18.37 23.59 19.68
CA CYS A 407 19.75 23.83 19.31
C CYS A 407 20.60 22.56 19.54
N TRP A 408 21.47 22.21 18.59
CA TRP A 408 22.68 21.43 18.87
C TRP A 408 23.89 22.24 18.43
N VAL A 409 24.83 22.37 19.37
CA VAL A 409 26.07 23.16 19.32
C VAL A 409 27.02 22.62 18.25
N ARG A 410 27.64 23.52 17.48
CA ARG A 410 28.82 23.25 16.65
C ARG A 410 29.98 24.08 17.21
N ALA A 411 31.12 23.43 17.42
CA ALA A 411 32.38 24.05 17.82
C ALA A 411 33.06 24.72 16.62
N ASP A 412 33.77 25.82 16.93
CA ASP A 412 34.49 26.75 16.04
C ASP A 412 35.82 26.21 15.47
N ASP A 413 36.42 27.08 14.63
CA ASP A 413 37.79 27.17 14.10
C ASP A 413 38.06 26.49 12.72
N ASP A 414 38.74 27.09 11.73
CA ASP A 414 39.42 28.39 11.63
C ASP A 414 39.54 28.85 10.14
N LYS A 415 39.64 30.17 9.99
CA LYS A 415 40.27 31.06 8.98
C LYS A 415 40.61 30.67 7.52
N SER A 416 40.25 31.65 6.68
CA SER A 416 41.07 32.36 5.67
C SER A 416 41.13 31.83 4.22
N GLY A 417 40.99 32.78 3.29
CA GLY A 417 41.28 32.57 1.87
C GLY A 417 40.30 33.24 0.91
N ARG A 418 40.19 34.58 0.96
CA ARG A 418 39.58 35.35 -0.14
C ARG A 418 40.55 35.34 -1.32
N THR A 419 40.10 34.85 -2.48
CA THR A 419 40.73 35.12 -3.76
C THR A 419 39.68 35.67 -4.72
N VAL A 420 39.89 36.91 -5.12
CA VAL A 420 39.14 37.65 -6.15
C VAL A 420 39.91 37.52 -7.46
N LEU A 421 39.27 37.06 -8.53
CA LEU A 421 39.68 37.18 -9.94
C LEU A 421 38.42 37.00 -10.83
N PRO A 422 38.37 37.51 -12.08
CA PRO A 422 37.96 38.87 -12.42
C PRO A 422 36.69 38.91 -13.29
N ALA A 423 36.12 40.10 -13.43
CA ALA A 423 35.03 40.40 -14.36
C ALA A 423 35.55 40.34 -15.81
N ALA A 424 34.95 39.46 -16.62
CA ALA A 424 34.97 39.54 -18.07
C ALA A 424 33.55 39.24 -18.57
N GLU A 425 32.96 40.29 -19.15
CA GLU A 425 31.92 40.28 -20.18
C GLU A 425 30.67 39.43 -19.90
N ARG A 426 29.75 40.02 -19.11
CA ARG A 426 28.33 39.76 -19.23
C ARG A 426 27.70 40.87 -20.07
N GLU A 427 27.51 40.60 -21.34
CA GLU A 427 26.39 41.21 -22.06
C GLU A 427 25.08 40.58 -21.53
N ASP A 428 24.16 41.47 -21.21
CA ASP A 428 22.73 41.32 -21.02
C ASP A 428 22.21 40.39 -19.91
N VAL A 429 22.03 41.00 -18.73
CA VAL A 429 20.94 40.66 -17.81
C VAL A 429 19.95 41.82 -17.80
N ILE A 430 18.64 41.47 -17.86
CA ILE A 430 17.40 42.13 -17.37
C ILE A 430 16.36 42.00 -18.52
N GLU A 431 15.33 41.13 -18.50
CA GLU A 431 14.32 40.85 -17.45
C GLU A 431 13.38 39.65 -17.83
N PRO A 432 12.45 39.20 -16.97
CA PRO A 432 11.91 37.85 -16.91
C PRO A 432 10.75 37.61 -17.89
N GLY A 433 11.01 36.82 -18.93
CA GLY A 433 9.99 36.37 -19.88
C GLY A 433 9.24 35.14 -19.38
N MET A 434 7.94 35.31 -19.13
CA MET A 434 6.94 34.25 -18.99
C MET A 434 7.23 33.09 -19.98
N ARG A 435 7.63 31.91 -19.48
CA ARG A 435 7.79 30.74 -20.35
C ARG A 435 6.42 30.41 -20.95
N SER A 436 6.40 30.09 -22.25
CA SER A 436 5.19 29.72 -22.97
C SER A 436 4.33 28.76 -22.13
N PRO A 437 3.03 29.02 -21.96
CA PRO A 437 2.12 28.13 -21.23
C PRO A 437 1.91 26.78 -21.93
N PHE A 438 2.50 26.58 -23.11
CA PHE A 438 2.35 25.42 -23.98
C PHE A 438 3.63 24.56 -24.04
N ARG A 439 3.44 23.25 -24.20
CA ARG A 439 4.47 22.21 -24.10
C ARG A 439 5.49 22.25 -25.25
N PHE A 440 5.08 22.72 -26.43
CA PHE A 440 5.91 22.77 -27.63
C PHE A 440 6.06 24.22 -28.11
N ASP A 441 7.28 24.63 -28.45
CA ASP A 441 7.52 25.89 -29.16
C ASP A 441 7.17 25.77 -30.65
N GLN A 442 7.07 26.89 -31.37
CA GLN A 442 6.69 26.91 -32.78
C GLN A 442 7.59 26.04 -33.68
N HIS A 443 8.88 25.93 -33.37
CA HIS A 443 9.82 25.12 -34.14
C HIS A 443 9.57 23.62 -33.93
N ARG A 444 9.29 23.20 -32.69
CA ARG A 444 8.93 21.81 -32.36
C ARG A 444 7.55 21.42 -32.92
N VAL A 445 6.59 22.34 -32.89
CA VAL A 445 5.28 22.16 -33.55
C VAL A 445 5.48 21.90 -35.05
N HIS A 446 6.23 22.76 -35.74
CA HIS A 446 6.45 22.63 -37.18
C HIS A 446 7.11 21.29 -37.56
N ARG A 447 8.14 20.85 -36.81
CA ARG A 447 8.80 19.55 -37.05
C ARG A 447 7.88 18.36 -36.79
N ALA A 448 7.10 18.38 -35.72
CA ALA A 448 6.15 17.31 -35.39
C ALA A 448 5.04 17.21 -36.46
N VAL A 449 4.50 18.35 -36.90
CA VAL A 449 3.52 18.42 -37.99
C VAL A 449 4.14 17.85 -39.28
N GLY A 450 5.36 18.26 -39.64
CA GLY A 450 6.06 17.74 -40.81
C GLY A 450 6.28 16.23 -40.80
N ALA A 451 6.65 15.66 -39.65
CA ALA A 451 6.84 14.21 -39.51
C ALA A 451 5.52 13.43 -39.65
N VAL A 452 4.44 13.93 -39.05
CA VAL A 452 3.11 13.31 -39.15
C VAL A 452 2.56 13.43 -40.57
N VAL A 453 2.66 14.60 -41.20
CA VAL A 453 2.22 14.82 -42.59
C VAL A 453 3.05 13.99 -43.57
N GLY A 454 4.37 13.88 -43.37
CA GLY A 454 5.24 13.04 -44.19
C GLY A 454 4.89 11.55 -44.09
N LEU A 455 4.57 11.08 -42.87
CA LEU A 455 4.08 9.72 -42.65
C LEU A 455 2.73 9.45 -43.34
N LEU A 456 1.84 10.45 -43.35
CA LEU A 456 0.53 10.36 -44.01
C LEU A 456 0.63 10.48 -45.54
N GLY A 457 1.56 11.30 -46.06
CA GLY A 457 1.75 11.53 -47.50
C GLY A 457 2.47 10.40 -48.24
N ALA A 458 3.35 9.65 -47.58
CA ALA A 458 4.06 8.51 -48.18
C ALA A 458 3.15 7.32 -48.55
N ALA A 459 1.87 7.37 -48.21
CA ALA A 459 0.86 6.32 -48.45
C ALA A 459 -0.07 6.60 -49.64
N ALA A 460 0.02 7.78 -50.26
CA ALA A 460 -0.83 8.18 -51.39
C ALA A 460 -0.26 7.76 -52.76
N GLY A 461 0.78 6.92 -52.79
CA GLY A 461 1.37 6.37 -54.01
C GLY A 461 0.74 5.03 -54.41
N ASP A 462 -0.03 5.07 -55.49
CA ASP A 462 -0.49 4.03 -56.44
C ASP A 462 -1.08 2.67 -55.97
N ASP A 463 -1.02 2.24 -54.70
CA ASP A 463 -1.57 0.93 -54.28
C ASP A 463 -2.27 0.95 -52.89
N ALA A 464 -3.19 1.89 -52.65
CA ALA A 464 -3.98 1.92 -51.40
C ALA A 464 -5.44 1.50 -51.64
N GLY A 465 -5.79 0.28 -51.23
CA GLY A 465 -7.17 -0.17 -51.04
C GLY A 465 -7.87 0.55 -49.87
N ASP A 466 -9.16 0.27 -49.69
CA ASP A 466 -10.20 0.93 -48.84
C ASP A 466 -9.86 1.34 -47.38
N ASP A 467 -8.63 1.22 -46.89
CA ASP A 467 -8.20 1.52 -45.52
C ASP A 467 -7.59 2.94 -45.31
N ALA A 468 -7.74 3.84 -46.29
CA ALA A 468 -7.12 5.17 -46.30
C ALA A 468 -7.67 6.18 -45.25
N GLY A 469 -8.55 5.77 -44.34
CA GLY A 469 -9.32 6.66 -43.45
C GLY A 469 -8.91 6.70 -41.98
N SER A 470 -8.00 5.83 -41.50
CA SER A 470 -7.61 5.76 -40.08
C SER A 470 -6.28 6.46 -39.80
N LEU A 471 -6.15 7.11 -38.63
CA LEU A 471 -4.81 7.48 -38.14
C LEU A 471 -3.99 6.18 -38.03
N ARG A 472 -2.78 6.21 -38.59
CA ARG A 472 -1.75 5.18 -38.43
C ARG A 472 -1.64 4.71 -36.98
N THR A 473 -1.20 3.47 -36.77
CA THR A 473 -1.11 2.89 -35.43
C THR A 473 -0.13 3.66 -34.54
N ALA A 474 -0.34 3.62 -33.21
CA ALA A 474 0.56 4.29 -32.24
C ALA A 474 2.07 4.04 -32.48
N PRO A 475 2.51 2.83 -32.85
CA PRO A 475 3.92 2.57 -33.18
C PRO A 475 4.46 3.31 -34.41
N GLU A 476 3.63 3.52 -35.44
CA GLU A 476 4.04 4.21 -36.68
C GLU A 476 4.16 5.72 -36.44
N LEU A 477 3.21 6.31 -35.71
CA LEU A 477 3.24 7.72 -35.33
C LEU A 477 4.36 8.02 -34.33
N ASP A 478 4.54 7.18 -33.32
CA ASP A 478 5.64 7.30 -32.35
C ASP A 478 6.99 7.19 -33.07
N GLY A 479 7.16 6.21 -33.96
CA GLY A 479 8.38 6.04 -34.75
C GLY A 479 8.74 7.26 -35.61
N ALA A 480 7.76 7.91 -36.24
CA ALA A 480 7.98 9.13 -37.02
C ALA A 480 8.30 10.35 -36.12
N LEU A 481 7.67 10.45 -34.94
CA LEU A 481 7.85 11.57 -34.01
C LEU A 481 9.16 11.50 -33.22
N VAL A 482 9.60 10.30 -32.80
CA VAL A 482 10.86 10.09 -32.08
C VAL A 482 12.08 10.53 -32.91
N ALA A 483 11.97 10.55 -34.24
CA ALA A 483 13.02 11.05 -35.12
C ALA A 483 13.19 12.58 -35.09
N VAL A 484 12.20 13.33 -34.62
CA VAL A 484 12.15 14.81 -34.73
C VAL A 484 11.91 15.55 -33.40
N ILE A 485 11.42 14.86 -32.37
CA ILE A 485 11.18 15.39 -31.02
C ILE A 485 11.63 14.40 -29.93
N ASP A 486 11.64 14.84 -28.67
CA ASP A 486 12.09 14.04 -27.52
C ASP A 486 11.25 12.75 -27.38
N PRO A 487 11.84 11.57 -27.10
CA PRO A 487 11.12 10.29 -27.09
C PRO A 487 9.98 10.21 -26.07
N VAL A 488 10.07 10.95 -24.95
CA VAL A 488 8.99 11.00 -23.95
C VAL A 488 7.87 11.91 -24.43
N ASP A 489 8.20 13.01 -25.08
CA ASP A 489 7.22 13.89 -25.71
C ASP A 489 6.57 13.25 -26.95
N ALA A 490 7.29 12.36 -27.66
CA ALA A 490 6.84 11.66 -28.86
C ALA A 490 5.73 10.63 -28.58
N ASP A 491 5.89 9.75 -27.58
CA ASP A 491 4.86 8.77 -27.21
C ASP A 491 3.62 9.49 -26.65
N ASP A 492 3.82 10.49 -25.78
CA ASP A 492 2.73 11.30 -25.24
C ASP A 492 1.93 12.00 -26.36
N LEU A 493 2.64 12.55 -27.36
CA LEU A 493 2.02 13.22 -28.49
C LEU A 493 1.34 12.21 -29.44
N ALA A 494 1.97 11.09 -29.76
CA ALA A 494 1.38 10.04 -30.60
C ALA A 494 0.07 9.51 -29.98
N GLN A 495 0.08 9.26 -28.67
CA GLN A 495 -1.12 8.86 -27.93
C GLN A 495 -2.17 9.97 -27.87
N ALA A 496 -1.77 11.23 -27.73
CA ALA A 496 -2.70 12.35 -27.75
C ALA A 496 -3.37 12.51 -29.12
N LEU A 497 -2.60 12.36 -30.21
CA LEU A 497 -3.11 12.42 -31.58
C LEU A 497 -4.11 11.29 -31.87
N ILE A 498 -3.83 10.07 -31.43
CA ILE A 498 -4.74 8.92 -31.61
C ILE A 498 -6.02 9.07 -30.78
N ARG A 499 -5.91 9.64 -29.57
CA ARG A 499 -7.09 9.90 -28.74
C ARG A 499 -7.98 10.99 -29.31
N GLU A 500 -7.37 12.06 -29.85
CA GLU A 500 -8.10 13.23 -30.33
C GLU A 500 -8.68 13.03 -31.74
N PHE A 501 -7.92 12.37 -32.62
CA PHE A 501 -8.26 12.26 -34.04
C PHE A 501 -8.52 10.80 -34.41
N ALA A 502 -9.77 10.50 -34.79
CA ALA A 502 -10.16 9.21 -35.35
C ALA A 502 -9.72 9.04 -36.82
N SER A 503 -9.57 10.16 -37.54
CA SER A 503 -9.13 10.24 -38.94
C SER A 503 -8.12 11.38 -39.12
N PRO A 504 -7.23 11.33 -40.15
CA PRO A 504 -6.13 12.27 -40.30
C PRO A 504 -6.60 13.74 -40.34
N PRO A 505 -6.20 14.60 -39.38
CA PRO A 505 -6.60 16.01 -39.38
C PRO A 505 -5.86 16.80 -40.47
N SER A 506 -6.42 17.94 -40.89
CA SER A 506 -5.69 18.89 -41.75
C SER A 506 -4.41 19.39 -41.06
N SER A 507 -3.39 19.73 -41.84
CA SER A 507 -2.12 20.24 -41.30
C SER A 507 -2.31 21.48 -40.40
N GLU A 508 -3.29 22.32 -40.70
CA GLU A 508 -3.66 23.49 -39.90
C GLU A 508 -4.26 23.10 -38.54
N ARG A 509 -5.18 22.12 -38.53
CA ARG A 509 -5.81 21.61 -37.30
C ARG A 509 -4.83 20.82 -36.44
N LEU A 510 -3.90 20.10 -37.06
CA LEU A 510 -2.80 19.42 -36.40
C LEU A 510 -1.84 20.43 -35.75
N THR A 511 -1.49 21.50 -36.47
CA THR A 511 -0.64 22.58 -35.95
C THR A 511 -1.29 23.25 -34.75
N ALA A 512 -2.58 23.61 -34.85
CA ALA A 512 -3.33 24.22 -33.76
C ALA A 512 -3.41 23.30 -32.52
N PHE A 513 -3.64 21.99 -32.73
CA PHE A 513 -3.70 21.02 -31.65
C PHE A 513 -2.37 20.89 -30.90
N ILE A 514 -1.26 20.67 -31.62
CA ILE A 514 0.06 20.50 -31.00
C ILE A 514 0.50 21.77 -30.28
N ALA A 515 0.22 22.94 -30.87
CA ALA A 515 0.51 24.24 -30.27
C ALA A 515 -0.31 24.51 -29.00
N ALA A 516 -1.52 23.94 -28.89
CA ALA A 516 -2.41 24.12 -27.76
C ALA A 516 -2.16 23.16 -26.58
N ILE A 517 -1.25 22.17 -26.72
CA ILE A 517 -0.94 21.24 -25.63
C ILE A 517 -0.32 22.02 -24.47
N PRO A 518 -0.96 22.10 -23.29
CA PRO A 518 -0.44 22.88 -22.18
C PRO A 518 0.84 22.25 -21.65
N ALA A 519 1.82 23.08 -21.28
CA ALA A 519 2.98 22.61 -20.56
C ALA A 519 2.51 22.02 -19.23
N ALA A 520 2.78 20.72 -18.99
CA ALA A 520 2.44 20.12 -17.71
C ALA A 520 3.03 20.99 -16.58
N PRO A 521 2.27 21.30 -15.51
CA PRO A 521 2.79 22.07 -14.40
C PRO A 521 3.94 21.28 -13.80
N ARG A 522 5.17 21.69 -14.12
CA ARG A 522 6.35 21.19 -13.43
C ARG A 522 6.28 21.76 -12.03
N VAL A 523 5.71 21.00 -11.10
CA VAL A 523 6.05 21.13 -9.69
C VAL A 523 7.55 20.83 -9.62
N ARG A 524 8.37 21.88 -9.76
CA ARG A 524 9.73 21.83 -9.26
C ARG A 524 9.60 21.77 -7.76
N TRP A 525 9.58 20.54 -7.24
CA TRP A 525 10.25 20.30 -5.98
C TRP A 525 11.62 20.95 -6.13
N PRO A 526 12.07 21.85 -5.23
CA PRO A 526 13.48 22.19 -5.21
C PRO A 526 14.19 20.85 -5.17
N GLU A 527 14.91 20.51 -6.25
CA GLU A 527 15.73 19.32 -6.22
C GLU A 527 16.59 19.50 -4.97
N PRO A 528 16.63 18.50 -4.07
CA PRO A 528 17.53 18.57 -2.94
C PRO A 528 18.88 18.95 -3.54
N ARG A 529 19.42 20.12 -3.17
CA ARG A 529 20.80 20.45 -3.45
C ARG A 529 21.59 19.28 -2.88
N THR A 530 22.04 18.40 -3.78
CA THR A 530 22.96 17.29 -3.55
C THR A 530 23.05 16.86 -2.08
N SER A 531 22.19 15.93 -1.64
CA SER A 531 22.58 15.14 -0.48
C SER A 531 23.70 14.22 -0.94
N ALA A 532 24.95 14.52 -0.64
CA ALA A 532 26.01 13.53 -0.83
C ALA A 532 25.57 12.21 -0.14
N PRO A 533 25.87 11.04 -0.72
CA PRO A 533 25.68 9.76 -0.08
C PRO A 533 26.11 9.78 1.39
N ARG A 534 25.25 9.28 2.26
CA ARG A 534 25.45 9.27 3.72
C ARG A 534 26.42 8.19 4.19
N PHE A 535 26.80 7.29 3.29
CA PHE A 535 27.70 6.18 3.49
C PHE A 535 28.93 6.39 2.63
N ASP A 536 30.02 5.70 2.98
CA ASP A 536 31.24 5.66 2.17
C ASP A 536 31.00 4.77 0.94
N VAL A 537 30.26 5.32 -0.03
CA VAL A 537 29.87 4.68 -1.29
C VAL A 537 30.34 5.52 -2.47
N ARG A 538 30.36 4.91 -3.66
CA ARG A 538 30.68 5.62 -4.90
C ARG A 538 29.84 6.89 -5.07
N GLN A 539 30.53 8.02 -5.24
CA GLN A 539 29.90 9.29 -5.59
C GLN A 539 29.51 9.29 -7.07
N VAL A 540 28.25 9.61 -7.36
CA VAL A 540 27.70 9.70 -8.71
C VAL A 540 26.84 10.96 -8.78
N ALA A 541 27.35 11.98 -9.48
CA ALA A 541 26.74 13.32 -9.50
C ALA A 541 25.43 13.35 -10.30
N ASP A 542 25.42 12.72 -11.48
CA ASP A 542 24.33 12.72 -12.43
C ASP A 542 24.29 11.41 -13.25
N VAL A 543 23.43 11.37 -14.26
CA VAL A 543 23.21 10.20 -15.12
C VAL A 543 24.37 9.95 -16.07
N GLU A 544 25.07 11.00 -16.50
CA GLU A 544 26.22 10.88 -17.39
C GLU A 544 27.42 10.30 -16.63
N ALA A 545 27.68 10.78 -15.42
CA ALA A 545 28.65 10.21 -14.50
C ALA A 545 28.33 8.74 -14.17
N LEU A 546 27.04 8.38 -14.05
CA LEU A 546 26.59 7.00 -13.87
C LEU A 546 26.95 6.14 -15.08
N ALA A 547 26.63 6.58 -16.30
CA ALA A 547 26.92 5.85 -17.53
C ALA A 547 28.44 5.63 -17.69
N HIS A 548 29.21 6.70 -17.56
CA HIS A 548 30.67 6.65 -17.63
C HIS A 548 31.26 5.70 -16.59
N TRP A 549 30.83 5.78 -15.33
CA TRP A 549 31.30 4.88 -14.29
C TRP A 549 30.94 3.41 -14.58
N LEU A 550 29.76 3.13 -15.13
CA LEU A 550 29.35 1.78 -15.51
C LEU A 550 30.00 1.27 -16.81
N ASN A 551 30.81 2.09 -17.48
CA ASN A 551 31.40 1.81 -18.79
C ASN A 551 30.31 1.51 -19.85
N LEU A 552 29.30 2.37 -19.87
CA LEU A 552 28.19 2.36 -20.82
C LEU A 552 28.06 3.76 -21.43
N ASP A 553 27.62 3.85 -22.68
CA ASP A 553 27.08 5.12 -23.18
C ASP A 553 25.64 5.36 -22.64
N LEU A 554 25.10 6.57 -22.86
CA LEU A 554 23.77 6.92 -22.38
C LEU A 554 22.66 6.05 -23.01
N GLY A 555 22.78 5.68 -24.28
CA GLY A 555 21.82 4.82 -24.97
C GLY A 555 21.86 3.39 -24.43
N GLU A 556 23.05 2.85 -24.17
CA GLU A 556 23.23 1.56 -23.52
C GLU A 556 22.70 1.56 -22.09
N LEU A 557 22.93 2.64 -21.33
CA LEU A 557 22.37 2.81 -19.99
C LEU A 557 20.84 2.80 -20.04
N GLU A 558 20.22 3.52 -20.97
CA GLU A 558 18.78 3.51 -21.17
C GLU A 558 18.25 2.14 -21.60
N TRP A 559 18.97 1.46 -22.50
CA TRP A 559 18.67 0.11 -22.95
C TRP A 559 18.69 -0.89 -21.79
N PHE A 560 19.76 -0.93 -20.99
CA PHE A 560 19.85 -1.82 -19.82
C PHE A 560 18.87 -1.44 -18.71
N ALA A 561 18.65 -0.15 -18.49
CA ALA A 561 17.64 0.32 -17.54
C ALA A 561 16.23 -0.06 -17.99
N ALA A 562 16.00 -0.26 -19.29
CA ALA A 562 14.73 -0.70 -19.88
C ALA A 562 13.52 0.09 -19.33
N ARG A 563 13.67 1.42 -19.19
CA ARG A 563 12.69 2.29 -18.53
C ARG A 563 11.33 2.31 -19.23
N GLY A 564 11.29 1.96 -20.52
CA GLY A 564 10.06 1.72 -21.27
C GLY A 564 9.47 0.30 -21.08
N ARG A 565 8.19 0.12 -21.42
CA ARG A 565 7.51 -1.19 -21.38
C ARG A 565 7.96 -2.17 -22.47
N TRP A 566 9.00 -1.83 -23.24
CA TRP A 566 9.51 -2.65 -24.34
C TRP A 566 10.01 -4.03 -23.88
N SER A 567 10.65 -4.10 -22.71
CA SER A 567 11.18 -5.35 -22.13
C SER A 567 10.10 -6.41 -21.85
N ARG A 568 8.83 -5.98 -21.75
CA ARG A 568 7.67 -6.87 -21.61
C ARG A 568 7.25 -7.52 -22.92
N ARG A 569 7.54 -6.86 -24.05
CA ARG A 569 7.03 -7.19 -25.39
C ARG A 569 8.10 -7.79 -26.31
N THR A 570 9.37 -7.66 -25.96
CA THR A 570 10.46 -8.20 -26.78
C THR A 570 10.64 -9.71 -26.63
N ALA A 571 11.06 -10.33 -27.72
CA ALA A 571 11.45 -11.73 -27.76
C ALA A 571 12.65 -12.00 -26.82
N GLU A 572 12.77 -13.24 -26.35
CA GLU A 572 13.78 -13.65 -25.36
C GLU A 572 15.24 -13.28 -25.72
N PRO A 573 15.69 -13.32 -27.00
CA PRO A 573 17.03 -12.90 -27.38
C PRO A 573 17.37 -11.44 -27.02
N LEU A 574 16.37 -10.55 -27.04
CA LEU A 574 16.53 -9.12 -26.74
C LEU A 574 16.29 -8.77 -25.26
N ARG A 575 15.88 -9.73 -24.44
CA ARG A 575 15.71 -9.53 -23.00
C ARG A 575 17.04 -9.57 -22.27
N HIS A 576 17.15 -8.85 -21.15
CA HIS A 576 18.38 -8.79 -20.36
C HIS A 576 18.58 -9.95 -19.40
N TYR A 577 17.56 -10.78 -19.19
CA TYR A 577 17.55 -11.89 -18.25
C TYR A 577 17.26 -13.21 -18.95
N ARG A 578 17.99 -14.26 -18.58
CA ARG A 578 17.72 -15.67 -18.93
C ARG A 578 16.85 -16.28 -17.84
N VAL A 579 15.85 -17.06 -18.24
CA VAL A 579 14.93 -17.69 -17.29
C VAL A 579 15.19 -19.18 -17.19
N LYS A 580 15.42 -19.66 -15.97
CA LYS A 580 15.47 -21.09 -15.66
C LYS A 580 14.24 -21.48 -14.85
N ARG A 581 13.57 -22.55 -15.27
CA ARG A 581 12.43 -23.13 -14.56
C ARG A 581 12.91 -24.36 -13.79
N ILE A 582 12.70 -24.38 -12.47
CA ILE A 582 13.05 -25.50 -11.60
C ILE A 582 11.76 -26.10 -11.08
N VAL A 583 11.54 -27.38 -11.32
CA VAL A 583 10.37 -28.12 -10.79
C VAL A 583 10.50 -28.22 -9.27
N LYS A 584 9.46 -27.81 -8.56
CA LYS A 584 9.33 -27.99 -7.12
C LYS A 584 8.79 -29.39 -6.82
N ARG A 585 9.00 -29.86 -5.59
CA ARG A 585 8.53 -31.18 -5.12
C ARG A 585 7.00 -31.33 -5.15
N ASP A 586 6.28 -30.22 -5.11
CA ASP A 586 4.81 -30.15 -5.17
C ASP A 586 4.26 -30.06 -6.61
N GLY A 587 5.13 -30.16 -7.62
CA GLY A 587 4.75 -30.06 -9.04
C GLY A 587 4.70 -28.64 -9.60
N GLY A 588 4.85 -27.59 -8.78
CA GLY A 588 4.95 -26.21 -9.25
C GLY A 588 6.33 -25.86 -9.80
N PHE A 589 6.53 -24.63 -10.29
CA PHE A 589 7.84 -24.14 -10.73
C PHE A 589 8.41 -23.05 -9.83
N ARG A 590 9.73 -23.05 -9.65
CA ARG A 590 10.53 -21.89 -9.24
C ARG A 590 11.15 -21.28 -10.48
N ILE A 591 10.97 -19.97 -10.63
CA ILE A 591 11.48 -19.19 -11.74
C ILE A 591 12.75 -18.50 -11.25
N ILE A 592 13.86 -18.71 -11.94
CA ILE A 592 15.12 -18.02 -11.67
C ILE A 592 15.45 -17.16 -12.87
N GLU A 593 15.47 -15.85 -12.65
CA GLU A 593 15.86 -14.86 -13.65
C GLU A 593 17.31 -14.46 -13.39
N ALA A 594 18.21 -14.91 -14.27
CA ALA A 594 19.64 -14.59 -14.19
C ALA A 594 20.01 -13.56 -15.28
N PRO A 595 20.65 -12.45 -14.94
CA PRO A 595 21.06 -11.45 -15.91
C PRO A 595 22.07 -12.02 -16.92
N LYS A 596 22.01 -11.55 -18.16
CA LYS A 596 23.05 -11.79 -19.17
C LYS A 596 24.35 -11.11 -18.76
N GLU A 597 25.47 -11.56 -19.31
CA GLU A 597 26.81 -11.24 -18.84
C GLU A 597 27.10 -9.74 -18.70
N ARG A 598 26.77 -8.92 -19.72
CA ARG A 598 26.98 -7.46 -19.67
C ARG A 598 26.23 -6.81 -18.49
N LEU A 599 24.94 -7.09 -18.33
CA LEU A 599 24.15 -6.56 -17.21
C LEU A 599 24.63 -7.12 -15.86
N ALA A 600 25.05 -8.39 -15.83
CA ALA A 600 25.60 -8.99 -14.62
C ALA A 600 26.88 -8.27 -14.16
N THR A 601 27.75 -7.86 -15.08
CA THR A 601 28.96 -7.08 -14.79
C THR A 601 28.61 -5.70 -14.24
N VAL A 602 27.66 -4.99 -14.85
CA VAL A 602 27.14 -3.71 -14.34
C VAL A 602 26.59 -3.87 -12.91
N GLN A 603 25.77 -4.90 -12.67
CA GLN A 603 25.21 -5.18 -11.36
C GLN A 603 26.28 -5.54 -10.32
N ARG A 604 27.32 -6.30 -10.67
CA ARG A 604 28.44 -6.57 -9.76
C ARG A 604 29.16 -5.29 -9.35
N LYS A 605 29.38 -4.37 -10.28
CA LYS A 605 29.98 -3.06 -9.98
C LYS A 605 29.13 -2.25 -8.98
N VAL A 606 27.81 -2.23 -9.18
CA VAL A 606 26.85 -1.64 -8.22
C VAL A 606 26.88 -2.36 -6.87
N LEU A 607 26.99 -3.68 -6.85
CA LEU A 607 27.11 -4.44 -5.61
C LEU A 607 28.37 -4.08 -4.84
N ASP A 608 29.54 -4.15 -5.50
CA ASP A 608 30.85 -4.04 -4.86
C ASP A 608 31.18 -2.61 -4.43
N GLU A 609 30.82 -1.58 -5.20
CA GLU A 609 31.17 -0.19 -4.90
C GLU A 609 30.06 0.61 -4.18
N ILE A 610 28.84 0.07 -4.11
CA ILE A 610 27.70 0.75 -3.45
C ILE A 610 27.08 -0.14 -2.38
N LEU A 611 26.44 -1.26 -2.77
CA LEU A 611 25.55 -1.98 -1.86
C LEU A 611 26.27 -2.65 -0.70
N VAL A 612 27.50 -3.15 -0.89
CA VAL A 612 28.31 -3.80 0.16
C VAL A 612 28.70 -2.82 1.27
N HIS A 613 28.82 -1.53 0.97
CA HIS A 613 29.19 -0.48 1.93
C HIS A 613 28.00 0.04 2.75
N VAL A 614 26.78 -0.40 2.42
CA VAL A 614 25.57 -0.03 3.17
C VAL A 614 25.22 -1.16 4.13
N PRO A 615 25.30 -0.95 5.46
CA PRO A 615 25.10 -2.02 6.43
C PRO A 615 23.63 -2.48 6.48
N PRO A 616 23.35 -3.78 6.28
CA PRO A 616 22.04 -4.36 6.54
C PRO A 616 21.78 -4.48 8.05
N HIS A 617 20.60 -4.97 8.44
CA HIS A 617 20.30 -5.21 9.85
C HIS A 617 21.20 -6.32 10.43
N PRO A 618 21.72 -6.21 11.67
CA PRO A 618 22.63 -7.20 12.26
C PRO A 618 22.06 -8.62 12.41
N SER A 619 20.73 -8.75 12.48
CA SER A 619 20.03 -10.06 12.50
C SER A 619 19.88 -10.71 11.12
N ALA A 620 20.24 -10.02 10.03
CA ALA A 620 20.36 -10.68 8.73
C ALA A 620 21.63 -11.55 8.75
N HIS A 621 21.56 -12.77 8.23
CA HIS A 621 22.68 -13.71 8.08
C HIS A 621 22.78 -14.25 6.66
N GLY A 622 21.68 -14.25 5.91
CA GLY A 622 21.67 -14.64 4.51
C GLY A 622 22.37 -13.60 3.64
N PHE A 623 23.18 -14.09 2.69
CA PHE A 623 23.80 -13.27 1.65
C PHE A 623 24.77 -12.18 2.14
N MET A 624 25.43 -12.42 3.28
CA MET A 624 26.41 -11.49 3.82
C MET A 624 27.79 -12.15 3.91
N ARG A 625 28.84 -11.40 3.58
CA ARG A 625 30.23 -11.86 3.76
C ARG A 625 30.47 -12.17 5.24
N GLY A 626 31.14 -13.29 5.51
CA GLY A 626 31.41 -13.76 6.88
C GLY A 626 30.23 -14.34 7.65
N ARG A 627 29.03 -14.43 7.04
CA ARG A 627 27.88 -15.14 7.60
C ARG A 627 27.55 -16.36 6.74
N SER A 628 26.90 -17.32 7.37
CA SER A 628 26.56 -18.62 6.78
C SER A 628 25.26 -19.15 7.38
N VAL A 629 24.73 -20.23 6.78
CA VAL A 629 23.62 -20.99 7.35
C VAL A 629 23.94 -21.48 8.77
N GLU A 630 25.21 -21.81 9.04
CA GLU A 630 25.69 -22.14 10.38
C GLU A 630 25.49 -20.96 11.33
N SER A 631 25.98 -19.77 10.98
CA SER A 631 25.84 -18.58 11.83
C SER A 631 24.36 -18.20 12.09
N PHE A 632 23.48 -18.47 11.12
CA PHE A 632 22.03 -18.31 11.23
C PHE A 632 21.45 -19.27 12.27
N GLY A 633 21.82 -20.56 12.20
CA GLY A 633 21.35 -21.58 13.14
C GLY A 633 21.99 -21.53 14.52
N SER A 634 23.25 -21.08 14.64
CA SER A 634 24.04 -21.15 15.90
C SER A 634 23.36 -20.45 17.07
N ARG A 635 22.66 -19.34 16.83
CA ARG A 635 22.00 -18.56 17.89
C ARG A 635 20.73 -19.23 18.43
N HIS A 636 20.21 -20.26 17.74
CA HIS A 636 18.97 -20.94 18.09
C HIS A 636 19.21 -22.30 18.76
N ALA A 637 20.47 -22.64 19.04
CA ALA A 637 20.81 -23.88 19.72
C ALA A 637 20.43 -23.86 21.21
N LEU A 638 20.17 -25.03 21.77
CA LEU A 638 19.92 -25.24 23.21
C LEU A 638 18.65 -24.55 23.75
N HIS A 639 17.71 -24.20 22.87
CA HIS A 639 16.43 -23.62 23.25
C HIS A 639 15.29 -24.64 23.17
N ASP A 640 14.32 -24.54 24.10
CA ASP A 640 13.20 -25.48 24.15
C ASP A 640 12.28 -25.36 22.94
N VAL A 641 12.15 -24.16 22.37
CA VAL A 641 11.28 -23.89 21.21
C VAL A 641 12.06 -23.13 20.15
N VAL A 642 11.97 -23.60 18.90
CA VAL A 642 12.43 -22.91 17.69
C VAL A 642 11.25 -22.73 16.74
N VAL A 643 10.97 -21.50 16.33
CA VAL A 643 9.93 -21.15 15.37
C VAL A 643 10.58 -20.64 14.09
N ARG A 644 10.17 -21.20 12.94
CA ARG A 644 10.59 -20.76 11.61
C ARG A 644 9.40 -20.21 10.84
N VAL A 645 9.56 -19.03 10.25
CA VAL A 645 8.56 -18.37 9.40
C VAL A 645 9.20 -18.03 8.05
N ASP A 646 8.63 -18.52 6.95
CA ASP A 646 9.10 -18.29 5.58
C ASP A 646 8.26 -17.17 4.93
N LEU A 647 8.90 -16.25 4.21
CA LEU A 647 8.22 -15.21 3.44
C LEU A 647 7.89 -15.71 2.03
N ARG A 648 6.61 -15.64 1.65
CA ARG A 648 6.16 -16.11 0.33
C ARG A 648 6.66 -15.15 -0.76
N ARG A 649 7.42 -15.69 -1.74
CA ARG A 649 7.88 -14.95 -2.95
C ARG A 649 8.58 -13.64 -2.60
N CYS A 650 9.52 -13.72 -1.67
CA CYS A 650 10.09 -12.55 -1.03
C CYS A 650 10.76 -11.58 -2.02
N PHE A 651 11.48 -12.11 -3.01
CA PHE A 651 12.15 -11.31 -4.05
C PHE A 651 11.14 -10.60 -4.95
N GLU A 652 10.10 -11.31 -5.37
CA GLU A 652 9.08 -10.79 -6.28
C GLU A 652 8.20 -9.70 -5.63
N HIS A 653 8.11 -9.66 -4.30
CA HIS A 653 7.46 -8.57 -3.55
C HIS A 653 8.35 -7.32 -3.37
N VAL A 654 9.63 -7.38 -3.75
CA VAL A 654 10.52 -6.22 -3.74
C VAL A 654 10.44 -5.53 -5.10
N THR A 655 9.58 -4.53 -5.17
CA THR A 655 9.29 -3.80 -6.41
C THR A 655 10.23 -2.62 -6.66
N TYR A 656 10.27 -2.11 -7.90
CA TYR A 656 11.04 -0.94 -8.31
C TYR A 656 10.96 0.25 -7.33
N PRO A 657 9.78 0.69 -6.84
CA PRO A 657 9.70 1.80 -5.89
C PRO A 657 10.51 1.55 -4.61
N ARG A 658 10.55 0.31 -4.12
CA ARG A 658 11.30 -0.07 -2.90
C ARG A 658 12.80 -0.02 -3.15
N VAL A 659 13.24 -0.53 -4.30
CA VAL A 659 14.66 -0.49 -4.70
C VAL A 659 15.12 0.96 -4.92
N LYS A 660 14.31 1.78 -5.60
CA LYS A 660 14.58 3.22 -5.76
C LYS A 660 14.67 3.92 -4.40
N ALA A 661 13.76 3.61 -3.47
CA ALA A 661 13.79 4.17 -2.13
C ALA A 661 15.08 3.83 -1.36
N VAL A 662 15.66 2.64 -1.58
CA VAL A 662 16.98 2.28 -1.01
C VAL A 662 18.06 3.22 -1.55
N PHE A 663 18.18 3.39 -2.88
CA PHE A 663 19.18 4.27 -3.46
C PHE A 663 18.98 5.75 -3.10
N SER A 664 17.72 6.21 -3.01
CA SER A 664 17.40 7.54 -2.50
C SER A 664 17.77 7.71 -1.03
N ALA A 665 17.58 6.68 -0.19
CA ALA A 665 17.96 6.71 1.23
C ALA A 665 19.48 6.69 1.44
N ILE A 666 20.24 6.09 0.51
CA ILE A 666 21.71 6.19 0.48
C ILE A 666 22.13 7.65 0.25
N GLY A 667 21.38 8.39 -0.59
CA GLY A 667 21.58 9.81 -0.85
C GLY A 667 21.64 10.17 -2.34
N TYR A 668 21.52 9.20 -3.25
CA TYR A 668 21.61 9.50 -4.69
C TYR A 668 20.47 10.38 -5.18
N ALA A 669 20.81 11.24 -6.16
CA ALA A 669 19.85 12.10 -6.84
C ALA A 669 18.69 11.27 -7.44
N PRO A 670 17.45 11.83 -7.52
CA PRO A 670 16.28 11.08 -7.97
C PRO A 670 16.44 10.38 -9.32
N ALA A 671 17.16 10.99 -10.27
CA ALA A 671 17.44 10.40 -11.58
C ALA A 671 18.39 9.20 -11.46
N VAL A 672 19.54 9.36 -10.80
CA VAL A 672 20.53 8.30 -10.56
C VAL A 672 19.90 7.12 -9.79
N ALA A 673 19.16 7.40 -8.73
CA ALA A 673 18.45 6.37 -7.96
C ALA A 673 17.43 5.60 -8.82
N SER A 674 16.78 6.27 -9.78
CA SER A 674 15.85 5.61 -10.71
C SER A 674 16.60 4.69 -11.67
N TYR A 675 17.72 5.13 -12.26
CA TYR A 675 18.52 4.27 -13.16
C TYR A 675 19.12 3.07 -12.41
N LEU A 676 19.70 3.26 -11.23
CA LEU A 676 20.22 2.17 -10.41
C LEU A 676 19.13 1.15 -10.06
N ALA A 677 17.93 1.62 -9.69
CA ALA A 677 16.80 0.73 -9.43
C ALA A 677 16.31 0.00 -10.69
N CYS A 678 16.29 0.67 -11.83
CA CYS A 678 15.93 0.08 -13.11
C CYS A 678 16.92 -0.99 -13.56
N LEU A 679 18.23 -0.78 -13.37
CA LEU A 679 19.28 -1.76 -13.65
C LEU A 679 19.19 -2.99 -12.74
N CYS A 680 18.63 -2.85 -11.54
CA CYS A 680 18.52 -3.94 -10.57
C CYS A 680 17.16 -4.66 -10.57
N THR A 681 16.21 -4.23 -11.40
CA THR A 681 14.86 -4.80 -11.44
C THR A 681 14.48 -5.24 -12.84
N THR A 682 13.61 -6.24 -12.93
CA THR A 682 13.09 -6.75 -14.21
C THR A 682 11.59 -6.93 -14.14
N SER A 683 10.93 -7.01 -15.28
CA SER A 683 9.53 -7.40 -15.40
C SER A 683 9.38 -8.39 -16.53
N ARG A 684 8.49 -9.38 -16.36
CA ARG A 684 8.25 -10.44 -17.33
C ARG A 684 6.77 -10.75 -17.46
N ALA A 685 6.29 -10.77 -18.71
CA ALA A 685 5.04 -11.45 -19.02
C ALA A 685 5.28 -12.97 -19.08
N ILE A 686 4.47 -13.74 -18.34
CA ILE A 686 4.42 -15.20 -18.46
C ILE A 686 3.22 -15.58 -19.33
N GLU A 687 3.51 -16.21 -20.48
CA GLU A 687 2.52 -16.71 -21.43
C GLU A 687 1.97 -18.09 -21.02
N ASP A 688 2.79 -18.89 -20.34
CA ASP A 688 2.46 -20.26 -19.90
C ASP A 688 1.73 -20.24 -18.55
N ARG A 689 0.41 -20.01 -18.62
CA ARG A 689 -0.48 -19.74 -17.48
C ARG A 689 -0.91 -20.97 -16.68
N HIS A 690 -0.66 -22.18 -17.18
CA HIS A 690 -1.13 -23.42 -16.56
C HIS A 690 -0.21 -23.95 -15.44
N ARG A 691 0.96 -23.33 -15.26
CA ARG A 691 2.05 -23.85 -14.39
C ARG A 691 2.55 -22.85 -13.35
N VAL A 692 2.00 -21.64 -13.35
CA VAL A 692 2.30 -20.55 -12.41
C VAL A 692 0.96 -19.98 -11.96
N ASP A 693 0.67 -19.99 -10.66
CA ASP A 693 -0.58 -19.44 -10.15
C ASP A 693 -0.71 -17.94 -10.46
N PHE A 694 -1.96 -17.48 -10.56
CA PHE A 694 -2.29 -16.13 -11.00
C PHE A 694 -1.54 -15.04 -10.20
N ASP A 695 -1.54 -15.14 -8.87
CA ASP A 695 -0.86 -14.17 -8.00
C ASP A 695 0.64 -14.06 -8.30
N HIS A 696 1.28 -15.18 -8.67
CA HIS A 696 2.69 -15.19 -9.02
C HIS A 696 2.93 -14.53 -10.37
N ALA A 697 2.08 -14.82 -11.35
CA ALA A 697 2.16 -14.23 -12.68
C ALA A 697 1.99 -12.70 -12.63
N VAL A 698 1.12 -12.19 -11.74
CA VAL A 698 0.96 -10.75 -11.50
C VAL A 698 2.24 -10.13 -10.95
N LEU A 699 2.83 -10.71 -9.90
CA LEU A 699 4.08 -10.19 -9.31
C LEU A 699 5.21 -10.13 -10.34
N LEU A 700 5.32 -11.14 -11.21
CA LEU A 700 6.38 -11.20 -12.22
C LEU A 700 6.19 -10.16 -13.35
N ARG A 701 4.95 -9.71 -13.60
CA ARG A 701 4.66 -8.63 -14.58
C ARG A 701 5.02 -7.25 -14.05
N GLU A 702 5.00 -7.06 -12.73
CA GLU A 702 5.53 -5.86 -12.11
C GLU A 702 7.07 -5.86 -12.14
N ARG A 703 7.67 -4.67 -12.10
CA ARG A 703 9.12 -4.57 -11.96
C ARG A 703 9.51 -4.99 -10.55
N HIS A 704 10.17 -6.13 -10.44
CA HIS A 704 10.55 -6.76 -9.19
C HIS A 704 12.04 -7.12 -9.17
N LEU A 705 12.50 -7.60 -8.02
CA LEU A 705 13.87 -8.00 -7.80
C LEU A 705 14.10 -9.45 -8.31
N PRO A 706 14.95 -9.67 -9.31
CA PRO A 706 15.14 -11.01 -9.89
C PRO A 706 16.02 -11.89 -9.02
N GLN A 707 15.56 -13.10 -8.69
CA GLN A 707 16.24 -14.01 -7.76
C GLN A 707 17.70 -14.35 -8.17
N GLY A 708 18.04 -14.34 -9.45
CA GLY A 708 19.37 -14.68 -9.97
C GLY A 708 20.33 -13.50 -10.17
N ALA A 709 19.93 -12.25 -9.89
CA ALA A 709 20.81 -11.10 -10.10
C ALA A 709 21.81 -10.89 -8.95
N PRO A 710 23.08 -10.52 -9.23
CA PRO A 710 24.10 -10.25 -8.21
C PRO A 710 23.70 -9.24 -7.14
N THR A 711 22.97 -8.18 -7.48
CA THR A 711 22.56 -7.11 -6.55
C THR A 711 21.38 -7.51 -5.67
N SER A 712 20.59 -8.49 -6.09
CA SER A 712 19.31 -8.82 -5.46
C SER A 712 19.42 -9.28 -4.01
N PRO A 713 20.38 -10.15 -3.65
CA PRO A 713 20.55 -10.55 -2.26
C PRO A 713 20.86 -9.39 -1.30
N ALA A 714 21.72 -8.45 -1.71
CA ALA A 714 22.07 -7.28 -0.91
C ALA A 714 20.87 -6.30 -0.80
N LEU A 715 20.21 -6.02 -1.92
CA LEU A 715 19.02 -5.16 -1.95
C LEU A 715 17.88 -5.72 -1.09
N LEU A 716 17.66 -7.04 -1.12
CA LEU A 716 16.65 -7.68 -0.28
C LEU A 716 16.91 -7.41 1.21
N ASN A 717 18.16 -7.55 1.65
CA ASN A 717 18.54 -7.28 3.04
C ASN A 717 18.34 -5.81 3.43
N LEU A 718 18.62 -4.87 2.53
CA LEU A 718 18.40 -3.43 2.76
C LEU A 718 16.91 -3.09 2.82
N VAL A 719 16.09 -3.68 1.96
CA VAL A 719 14.62 -3.48 1.94
C VAL A 719 13.96 -4.05 3.20
N LEU A 720 14.42 -5.21 3.67
CA LEU A 720 13.88 -5.87 4.87
C LEU A 720 14.37 -5.22 6.19
N ARG A 721 15.28 -4.25 6.15
CA ARG A 721 15.87 -3.64 7.34
C ARG A 721 14.83 -3.06 8.31
N ARG A 722 13.76 -2.43 7.79
CA ARG A 722 12.67 -1.88 8.62
C ARG A 722 11.84 -2.98 9.29
N LEU A 723 11.58 -4.07 8.57
CA LEU A 723 10.95 -5.27 9.13
C LEU A 723 11.83 -5.84 10.25
N ASP A 724 13.13 -6.00 9.99
CA ASP A 724 14.08 -6.58 10.94
C ASP A 724 14.17 -5.76 12.23
N TYR A 725 14.19 -4.43 12.17
CA TYR A 725 14.19 -3.59 13.38
C TYR A 725 12.94 -3.81 14.24
N ARG A 726 11.76 -3.91 13.62
CA ARG A 726 10.50 -4.13 14.35
C ARG A 726 10.45 -5.52 14.98
N VAL A 727 10.91 -6.52 14.24
CA VAL A 727 10.97 -7.91 14.70
C VAL A 727 12.02 -8.09 15.80
N ALA A 728 13.22 -7.52 15.63
CA ALA A 728 14.27 -7.54 16.63
C ALA A 728 13.87 -6.80 17.92
N GLY A 729 13.15 -5.67 17.80
CA GLY A 729 12.62 -4.96 18.96
C GLY A 729 11.60 -5.77 19.76
N TYR A 730 10.72 -6.51 19.08
CA TYR A 730 9.82 -7.47 19.74
C TYR A 730 10.60 -8.60 20.40
N ALA A 731 11.52 -9.20 19.65
CA ALA A 731 12.33 -10.32 20.12
C ALA A 731 13.11 -9.96 21.40
N ALA A 732 13.78 -8.80 21.40
CA ALA A 732 14.51 -8.28 22.57
C ALA A 732 13.59 -8.05 23.78
N ARG A 733 12.40 -7.48 23.58
CA ARG A 733 11.42 -7.23 24.66
C ARG A 733 10.90 -8.51 25.31
N HIS A 734 10.81 -9.59 24.53
CA HIS A 734 10.21 -10.86 24.96
C HIS A 734 11.26 -11.94 25.26
N GLY A 735 12.56 -11.60 25.31
CA GLY A 735 13.62 -12.58 25.55
C GLY A 735 13.73 -13.67 24.47
N VAL A 736 13.27 -13.37 23.26
CA VAL A 736 13.31 -14.29 22.10
C VAL A 736 14.54 -13.96 21.26
N THR A 737 15.30 -14.97 20.87
CA THR A 737 16.40 -14.83 19.92
C THR A 737 15.86 -14.74 18.50
N TYR A 738 16.33 -13.79 17.69
CA TYR A 738 15.90 -13.59 16.30
C TYR A 738 17.07 -13.53 15.32
N THR A 739 16.97 -14.30 14.24
CA THR A 739 17.85 -14.19 13.05
C THR A 739 17.05 -14.38 11.75
N ARG A 740 17.58 -13.88 10.63
CA ARG A 740 16.98 -14.01 9.29
C ARG A 740 17.98 -14.50 8.26
N TYR A 741 17.58 -15.45 7.42
CA TYR A 741 18.37 -15.94 6.29
C TYR A 741 17.58 -15.82 4.99
N GLY A 742 17.75 -14.70 4.27
CA GLY A 742 16.92 -14.41 3.10
C GLY A 742 15.45 -14.23 3.49
N ASP A 743 14.61 -15.13 3.01
CA ASP A 743 13.17 -15.26 3.27
C ASP A 743 12.82 -16.03 4.55
N ASP A 744 13.77 -16.77 5.14
CA ASP A 744 13.57 -17.53 6.39
C ASP A 744 13.82 -16.66 7.63
N LEU A 745 12.81 -16.48 8.47
CA LEU A 745 12.90 -15.84 9.79
C LEU A 745 12.92 -16.94 10.86
N ALA A 746 13.90 -16.90 11.76
CA ALA A 746 14.05 -17.86 12.84
C ALA A 746 13.96 -17.18 14.21
N PHE A 747 13.24 -17.84 15.11
CA PHE A 747 13.01 -17.39 16.48
C PHE A 747 13.27 -18.56 17.44
N SER A 748 13.83 -18.28 18.62
CA SER A 748 13.94 -19.31 19.67
C SER A 748 13.92 -18.74 21.07
N GLY A 749 13.58 -19.59 22.04
CA GLY A 749 13.57 -19.29 23.45
C GLY A 749 12.96 -20.45 24.26
N ASP A 750 13.03 -20.36 25.58
CA ASP A 750 12.61 -21.45 26.47
C ASP A 750 11.12 -21.32 26.85
N ASP A 751 10.62 -20.09 27.00
CA ASP A 751 9.20 -19.78 27.27
C ASP A 751 8.61 -18.82 26.22
N VAL A 752 8.61 -19.27 24.96
CA VAL A 752 8.11 -18.45 23.85
C VAL A 752 6.57 -18.49 23.80
N ASP A 753 5.92 -17.34 23.94
CA ASP A 753 4.52 -17.16 23.51
C ASP A 753 4.43 -17.23 21.98
N VAL A 754 4.34 -18.46 21.46
CA VAL A 754 4.28 -18.73 20.02
C VAL A 754 3.07 -18.06 19.37
N GLY A 755 1.93 -18.02 20.06
CA GLY A 755 0.70 -17.40 19.54
C GLY A 755 0.87 -15.89 19.36
N GLY A 756 1.36 -15.21 20.40
CA GLY A 756 1.67 -13.78 20.36
C GLY A 756 2.76 -13.43 19.33
N LEU A 757 3.80 -14.25 19.26
CA LEU A 757 4.90 -14.09 18.30
C LEU A 757 4.39 -14.17 16.85
N LEU A 758 3.68 -15.25 16.48
CA LEU A 758 3.18 -15.42 15.12
C LEU A 758 2.18 -14.32 14.74
N TRP A 759 1.30 -13.94 15.67
CA TRP A 759 0.37 -12.82 15.47
C TRP A 759 1.11 -11.50 15.18
N PHE A 760 2.16 -11.21 15.95
CA PHE A 760 2.96 -10.01 15.75
C PHE A 760 3.69 -10.03 14.41
N ILE A 761 4.35 -11.15 14.08
CA ILE A 761 5.08 -11.31 12.82
C ILE A 761 4.14 -11.15 11.63
N GLU A 762 2.98 -11.82 11.60
CA GLU A 762 2.02 -11.68 10.50
C GLU A 762 1.63 -10.21 10.26
N ARG A 763 1.43 -9.43 11.34
CA ARG A 763 1.10 -8.00 11.23
C ARG A 763 2.26 -7.16 10.74
N VAL A 764 3.47 -7.41 11.22
CA VAL A 764 4.66 -6.67 10.76
C VAL A 764 4.92 -6.97 9.29
N VAL A 765 4.93 -8.25 8.91
CA VAL A 765 5.14 -8.73 7.54
C VAL A 765 4.11 -8.09 6.59
N LYS A 766 2.81 -8.13 6.94
CA LYS A 766 1.74 -7.49 6.16
C LYS A 766 1.90 -5.98 6.05
N ALA A 767 2.24 -5.30 7.15
CA ALA A 767 2.43 -3.85 7.17
C ALA A 767 3.65 -3.39 6.36
N GLU A 768 4.66 -4.25 6.18
CA GLU A 768 5.84 -3.99 5.36
C GLU A 768 5.67 -4.47 3.90
N GLY A 769 4.44 -4.86 3.49
CA GLY A 769 4.09 -5.23 2.12
C GLY A 769 4.54 -6.63 1.71
N PHE A 770 4.71 -7.55 2.66
CA PHE A 770 5.06 -8.95 2.41
C PHE A 770 3.97 -9.90 2.91
N ALA A 771 4.08 -11.18 2.56
CA ALA A 771 3.17 -12.23 3.01
C ALA A 771 3.92 -13.39 3.67
N VAL A 772 3.36 -13.92 4.76
CA VAL A 772 3.86 -15.14 5.42
C VAL A 772 3.41 -16.37 4.61
N HIS A 773 4.32 -17.31 4.40
CA HIS A 773 4.00 -18.61 3.82
C HIS A 773 3.49 -19.56 4.92
N ARG A 774 2.18 -19.49 5.22
CA ARG A 774 1.56 -20.24 6.33
C ARG A 774 1.89 -21.73 6.34
N ASP A 775 1.85 -22.39 5.19
CA ASP A 775 2.12 -23.85 5.09
C ASP A 775 3.57 -24.24 5.39
N LYS A 776 4.48 -23.26 5.44
CA LYS A 776 5.91 -23.45 5.74
C LYS A 776 6.31 -22.97 7.14
N VAL A 777 5.38 -22.38 7.89
CA VAL A 777 5.59 -22.04 9.30
C VAL A 777 5.79 -23.34 10.08
N ARG A 778 6.84 -23.40 10.90
CA ARG A 778 7.16 -24.56 11.72
C ARG A 778 7.44 -24.12 13.15
N VAL A 779 6.84 -24.82 14.11
CA VAL A 779 7.11 -24.68 15.54
C VAL A 779 7.71 -26.00 16.00
N MET A 780 8.94 -25.99 16.46
CA MET A 780 9.73 -27.18 16.76
C MET A 780 10.15 -27.13 18.22
N ARG A 781 9.72 -28.12 19.01
CA ARG A 781 10.10 -28.25 20.43
C ARG A 781 11.35 -29.11 20.59
N ASP A 782 12.05 -29.05 21.72
CA ASP A 782 13.34 -29.76 21.92
C ASP A 782 13.25 -31.28 21.74
N HIS A 783 12.13 -31.91 22.13
CA HIS A 783 11.91 -33.34 21.88
C HIS A 783 11.77 -33.71 20.39
N GLN A 784 11.61 -32.71 19.52
CA GLN A 784 11.53 -32.85 18.07
C GLN A 784 12.84 -32.39 17.44
N ARG A 785 13.07 -32.82 16.19
CA ARG A 785 14.18 -32.31 15.40
C ARG A 785 13.93 -30.83 15.04
N GLN A 786 14.69 -29.93 15.64
CA GLN A 786 14.69 -28.51 15.31
C GLN A 786 15.64 -28.28 14.12
N GLN A 787 15.13 -27.74 13.01
CA GLN A 787 15.90 -27.57 11.77
C GLN A 787 15.78 -26.15 11.21
N LEU A 788 16.91 -25.52 10.92
CA LEU A 788 17.02 -24.20 10.30
C LEU A 788 18.00 -24.25 9.13
N GLY A 789 17.61 -23.74 7.96
CA GLY A 789 18.44 -23.73 6.76
C GLY A 789 18.98 -25.11 6.33
N GLY A 790 18.32 -26.20 6.75
CA GLY A 790 18.77 -27.57 6.49
C GLY A 790 19.65 -28.17 7.59
N LEU A 791 20.14 -27.38 8.56
CA LEU A 791 20.93 -27.86 9.69
C LEU A 791 20.05 -28.15 10.91
N VAL A 792 20.35 -29.22 11.64
CA VAL A 792 19.74 -29.55 12.93
C VAL A 792 20.38 -28.67 14.00
N VAL A 793 19.57 -27.94 14.77
CA VAL A 793 20.07 -26.91 15.71
C VAL A 793 19.94 -27.26 17.19
N ASN A 794 19.22 -28.32 17.58
CA ASN A 794 18.95 -28.67 18.99
C ASN A 794 20.15 -28.49 19.93
N ARG A 795 21.32 -29.01 19.54
CA ARG A 795 22.57 -28.97 20.32
C ARG A 795 23.67 -28.19 19.61
N GLY A 796 23.32 -27.32 18.66
CA GLY A 796 24.25 -26.65 17.76
C GLY A 796 24.08 -27.10 16.30
N PRO A 797 24.28 -26.19 15.33
CA PRO A 797 24.00 -26.40 13.91
C PRO A 797 24.87 -27.51 13.33
N ARG A 798 24.24 -28.61 12.93
CA ARG A 798 24.90 -29.77 12.34
C ARG A 798 24.13 -30.29 11.13
N SER A 799 24.85 -30.84 10.17
CA SER A 799 24.24 -31.63 9.09
C SER A 799 23.45 -32.81 9.68
N CYS A 800 22.34 -33.16 9.04
CA CYS A 800 21.54 -34.28 9.52
C CYS A 800 22.31 -35.60 9.34
N ARG A 801 22.05 -36.56 10.24
CA ARG A 801 22.77 -37.85 10.24
C ARG A 801 22.58 -38.62 8.93
N SER A 802 21.38 -38.59 8.35
CA SER A 802 21.08 -39.24 7.08
C SER A 802 21.90 -38.68 5.92
N ASP A 803 22.14 -37.36 5.87
CA ASP A 803 22.98 -36.77 4.81
C ASP A 803 24.44 -37.22 4.92
N TYR A 804 24.94 -37.34 6.16
CA TYR A 804 26.26 -37.87 6.44
C TYR A 804 26.38 -39.33 6.04
N ASP A 805 25.44 -40.17 6.46
CA ASP A 805 25.44 -41.60 6.16
C ASP A 805 25.29 -41.85 4.65
N ALA A 806 24.43 -41.09 3.95
CA ALA A 806 24.27 -41.18 2.51
C ALA A 806 25.55 -40.77 1.74
N LEU A 807 26.20 -39.68 2.14
CA LEU A 807 27.45 -39.25 1.50
C LEU A 807 28.60 -40.23 1.79
N LYS A 808 28.66 -40.76 3.01
CA LYS A 808 29.63 -41.80 3.37
C LYS A 808 29.42 -43.08 2.56
N ALA A 809 28.17 -43.50 2.34
CA ALA A 809 27.84 -44.64 1.50
C ALA A 809 28.22 -44.40 0.02
N LEU A 810 27.93 -43.21 -0.51
CA LEU A 810 28.35 -42.81 -1.85
C LEU A 810 29.87 -42.92 -2.00
N LEU A 811 30.64 -42.35 -1.07
CA LEU A 811 32.10 -42.41 -1.11
C LEU A 811 32.62 -43.85 -0.97
N HIS A 812 32.04 -44.66 -0.09
CA HIS A 812 32.42 -46.06 0.06
C HIS A 812 32.22 -46.86 -1.24
N ASN A 813 31.09 -46.67 -1.91
CA ASN A 813 30.82 -47.34 -3.17
C ASN A 813 31.72 -46.80 -4.28
N ALA A 814 31.99 -45.50 -4.31
CA ALA A 814 32.92 -44.90 -5.28
C ALA A 814 34.36 -45.41 -5.11
N ILE A 815 34.81 -45.68 -3.89
CA ILE A 815 36.12 -46.31 -3.62
C ILE A 815 36.16 -47.74 -4.20
N ARG A 816 35.05 -48.49 -4.10
CA ARG A 816 35.00 -49.88 -4.53
C ARG A 816 34.80 -50.05 -6.04
N ASP A 817 33.87 -49.29 -6.59
CA ASP A 817 33.30 -49.51 -7.92
C ASP A 817 33.62 -48.39 -8.93
N GLY A 818 34.40 -47.36 -8.52
CA GLY A 818 34.69 -46.17 -9.31
C GLY A 818 33.68 -45.02 -9.08
N ALA A 819 34.11 -43.78 -9.27
CA ALA A 819 33.27 -42.59 -9.10
C ALA A 819 32.12 -42.53 -10.11
N GLU A 820 32.34 -42.95 -11.36
CA GLU A 820 31.30 -42.93 -12.40
C GLU A 820 30.11 -43.84 -12.05
N SER A 821 30.37 -44.97 -11.38
CA SER A 821 29.31 -45.88 -10.91
C SER A 821 28.29 -45.20 -9.98
N GLN A 822 28.67 -44.10 -9.33
CA GLN A 822 27.84 -43.34 -8.41
C GLN A 822 27.26 -42.05 -9.03
N ASN A 823 27.67 -41.67 -10.24
CA ASN A 823 27.20 -40.47 -10.94
C ASN A 823 25.83 -40.68 -11.62
N ARG A 824 24.81 -41.08 -10.84
CA ARG A 824 23.47 -41.44 -11.35
C ARG A 824 22.70 -40.29 -12.01
N ASP A 825 23.11 -39.04 -11.74
CA ASP A 825 22.48 -37.82 -12.24
C ASP A 825 23.23 -37.25 -13.46
N ASP A 826 24.24 -37.95 -14.00
CA ASP A 826 25.08 -37.52 -15.12
C ASP A 826 25.64 -36.09 -14.93
N ARG A 827 26.27 -35.87 -13.77
CA ARG A 827 26.84 -34.57 -13.39
C ARG A 827 28.15 -34.33 -14.16
N PRO A 828 28.29 -33.19 -14.88
CA PRO A 828 29.51 -32.90 -15.65
C PRO A 828 30.79 -32.77 -14.83
N ASP A 829 30.68 -32.32 -13.57
CA ASP A 829 31.79 -32.27 -12.62
C ASP A 829 31.36 -32.91 -11.29
N PHE A 830 31.30 -34.24 -11.31
CA PHE A 830 30.87 -35.04 -10.17
C PHE A 830 31.82 -34.88 -8.97
N ARG A 831 33.12 -34.73 -9.22
CA ARG A 831 34.14 -34.52 -8.18
C ARG A 831 33.87 -33.23 -7.40
N SER A 832 33.75 -32.09 -8.07
CA SER A 832 33.49 -30.81 -7.39
C SER A 832 32.14 -30.84 -6.65
N TYR A 833 31.13 -31.51 -7.21
CA TYR A 833 29.86 -31.72 -6.53
C TYR A 833 30.02 -32.49 -5.21
N VAL A 834 30.74 -33.61 -5.21
CA VAL A 834 30.98 -34.42 -4.00
C VAL A 834 31.78 -33.64 -2.96
N TYR A 835 32.85 -32.94 -3.36
CA TYR A 835 33.63 -32.10 -2.44
C TYR A 835 32.81 -30.94 -1.86
N GLY A 836 31.91 -30.34 -2.64
CA GLY A 836 30.93 -29.36 -2.14
C GLY A 836 29.99 -29.97 -1.09
N ARG A 837 29.49 -31.19 -1.32
CA ARG A 837 28.69 -31.93 -0.34
C ARG A 837 29.47 -32.27 0.93
N ILE A 838 30.75 -32.62 0.82
CA ILE A 838 31.62 -32.83 1.99
C ILE A 838 31.71 -31.54 2.80
N GLY A 839 31.93 -30.38 2.16
CA GLY A 839 31.92 -29.08 2.81
C GLY A 839 30.64 -28.83 3.61
N TRP A 840 29.47 -29.06 2.99
CA TRP A 840 28.17 -28.93 3.66
C TRP A 840 27.97 -29.90 4.83
N VAL A 841 28.28 -31.17 4.64
CA VAL A 841 28.10 -32.20 5.67
C VAL A 841 29.07 -32.01 6.85
N SER A 842 30.19 -31.34 6.62
CA SER A 842 31.20 -31.02 7.65
C SER A 842 30.76 -29.90 8.59
N THR A 843 29.70 -29.15 8.28
CA THR A 843 29.21 -28.05 9.12
C THR A 843 28.89 -28.54 10.54
N GLY A 844 29.48 -27.87 11.53
CA GLY A 844 29.36 -28.23 12.95
C GLY A 844 30.12 -29.50 13.39
N SER A 845 30.97 -30.10 12.54
CA SER A 845 31.81 -31.24 12.94
C SER A 845 33.07 -31.41 12.08
N ALA A 846 34.21 -30.88 12.55
CA ALA A 846 35.51 -31.06 11.91
C ALA A 846 35.88 -32.54 11.71
N ARG A 847 35.64 -33.39 12.72
CA ARG A 847 35.91 -34.84 12.68
C ARG A 847 35.15 -35.57 11.56
N ARG A 848 33.88 -35.22 11.32
CA ARG A 848 33.10 -35.80 10.21
C ARG A 848 33.68 -35.39 8.88
N GLY A 849 34.07 -34.12 8.75
CA GLY A 849 34.66 -33.58 7.53
C GLY A 849 36.00 -34.20 7.18
N GLU A 850 36.89 -34.33 8.17
CA GLU A 850 38.18 -35.00 7.99
C GLU A 850 37.99 -36.44 7.49
N LYS A 851 37.14 -37.22 8.15
CA LYS A 851 36.85 -38.60 7.73
C LYS A 851 36.33 -38.69 6.29
N LEU A 852 35.42 -37.81 5.87
CA LEU A 852 34.88 -37.81 4.51
C LEU A 852 35.93 -37.38 3.48
N ARG A 853 36.81 -36.41 3.81
CA ARG A 853 37.93 -36.02 2.94
C ARG A 853 38.94 -37.15 2.78
N THR A 854 39.26 -37.88 3.84
CA THR A 854 40.12 -39.07 3.78
C THR A 854 39.53 -40.12 2.84
N MET A 855 38.22 -40.38 2.93
CA MET A 855 37.54 -41.30 2.01
C MET A 855 37.56 -40.79 0.56
N ALA A 856 37.27 -39.51 0.34
CA ALA A 856 37.27 -38.92 -1.00
C ALA A 856 38.65 -38.89 -1.67
N ALA A 857 39.73 -38.89 -0.89
CA ALA A 857 41.09 -39.02 -1.39
C ALA A 857 41.44 -40.44 -1.88
N GLN A 858 40.68 -41.45 -1.47
CA GLN A 858 40.85 -42.85 -1.90
C GLN A 858 39.99 -43.23 -3.11
N VAL A 859 39.10 -42.33 -3.55
CA VAL A 859 38.24 -42.54 -4.73
C VAL A 859 39.06 -42.38 -6.00
N ASP A 860 38.97 -43.34 -6.91
CA ASP A 860 39.39 -43.17 -8.30
C ASP A 860 38.31 -42.34 -9.03
N TRP A 861 38.69 -41.13 -9.44
CA TRP A 861 37.76 -40.18 -10.09
C TRP A 861 37.74 -40.30 -11.61
N HIS A 862 38.58 -41.17 -12.18
CA HIS A 862 38.70 -41.39 -13.63
C HIS A 862 38.11 -42.73 -14.08
N ARG A 863 37.59 -43.51 -13.12
CA ARG A 863 36.96 -44.81 -13.28
C ARG A 863 35.62 -44.79 -12.56
#